data_AF-A0A0F0IG65-F1
#
_entry.id   AF-A0A0F0IG65-F1
#
_cell.length_a   1.000
_cell.length_b   1.000
_cell.length_c   1.000
_cell.angle_alpha   90.00
_cell.angle_beta   90.00
_cell.angle_gamma   90.00
#
_symmetry.space_group_name_H-M   'P 1'
#
loop_
_entity.id
_entity.type
_entity.pdbx_description
1 polymer ?
#
loop_
_entity_poly.entity_id
_entity_poly.type
_entity_poly.pdbx_seq_one_letter_code
_entity_poly.pdbx_strand_id
1 'polypeptide(L)'
;MSVAVQTLVQPDIQYHPDYEKYTARRARRQATEQLSKTLPEGFPQKLESPLVWEGKDVEKRDDWIYRLNDAQREEIDAALKSFQAQNLSLGNINQDTFPLPTLRPTLRSLSNEIHNGRGFFVLRGLDIDRYTREENIIIYAGVSSHIGSIRGRQEDRRYTPGGGSVVLSHIKDLTRTSAANAIGAPSNTADKQVFHTDSGDIISLLCLHPAAEGGESQISSSWLVYNILAKERPDLIRTLSEPWPVDGFNDPEKPYTTRPLLYHQKATDTTPERVLIQYARRYFTGFLAQPRSTNIPPISEAQAEALDALHFLAEEHSAALDFQKGDVQYINNLSIFHARKGFRDEPDKERHLLRLWLRDPENAWATPEPLRERWENVYGNVKVEEQIFPLEPKLRKTVDVDFERKDALPTQEIEYLYLELETPLPTPRITLPPGPNQSPAPECPDMKQYISPFLWPKWRKTMMTWISCGVTALAGYSAGEVSPASTELTAKWGISSVVYNLSITIFCIGFALAPMVLAPFSELNGRRPIFVVSGVVFTACIIACGGTHLFAGLLVARFFQGVGASTFSTMVGGVISDIYHAEDRNTPMALFSGAALFGTGLAPLLCSVIVYHTTWRWIYYSHAIVSAVFVLIIFFFFKETRGSVILSRKAQALNKYYEALEDAGHFGVIMADESGEKQLTKRIRWKVKSDEQRASLGQMISISLYRPFHMLFTEPVVFFFSLWAAFSWAVLYLQFGSVPLIFQTNHGFNVEQSGAVFTSMCVAVIIATLISIYQERVVSRFVKLPNTPEKRLYFACVQAVLMPAGLFWFGWSSYPSVHWIAPALAVGCATMGILSIYLAVFNYLADTYHRFASSAIAAQSCCRNLLGGVFPLVTHALFTNLGYPAASSLLGGIGAALTLVPWVLSFYGAKIRAKSKLASELAH
;
A
#
# COMPACT_ATOMS: atom_id res chain seq x y z
N MET A 1 -32.91 -12.13 -34.27
CA MET A 1 -32.05 -12.18 -33.08
C MET A 1 -30.81 -11.35 -33.37
N SER A 2 -30.76 -10.11 -32.93
CA SER A 2 -29.58 -9.25 -33.07
C SER A 2 -28.54 -9.71 -32.06
N VAL A 3 -27.47 -10.35 -32.53
CA VAL A 3 -26.29 -10.64 -31.72
C VAL A 3 -25.74 -9.29 -31.26
N ALA A 4 -25.83 -9.01 -29.96
CA ALA A 4 -25.21 -7.83 -29.38
C ALA A 4 -23.71 -7.89 -29.67
N VAL A 5 -23.21 -6.92 -30.44
CA VAL A 5 -21.77 -6.76 -30.67
C VAL A 5 -21.16 -6.38 -29.33
N GLN A 6 -20.61 -7.38 -28.63
CA GLN A 6 -19.90 -7.18 -27.38
C GLN A 6 -18.61 -6.42 -27.74
N THR A 7 -18.55 -5.13 -27.43
CA THR A 7 -17.32 -4.35 -27.57
C THR A 7 -16.23 -5.01 -26.73
N LEU A 8 -15.23 -5.60 -27.38
CA LEU A 8 -14.06 -6.17 -26.72
C LEU A 8 -13.38 -5.04 -25.93
N VAL A 9 -13.17 -5.27 -24.64
CA VAL A 9 -12.47 -4.36 -23.73
C VAL A 9 -11.12 -4.99 -23.41
N GLN A 10 -10.05 -4.19 -23.34
CA GLN A 10 -8.73 -4.67 -22.94
C GLN A 10 -8.83 -5.33 -21.55
N PRO A 11 -8.46 -6.62 -21.42
CA PRO A 11 -8.49 -7.33 -20.14
C PRO A 11 -7.59 -6.65 -19.11
N ASP A 12 -7.93 -6.80 -17.83
CA ASP A 12 -7.06 -6.39 -16.73
C ASP A 12 -5.85 -7.34 -16.64
N ILE A 13 -4.82 -7.03 -17.43
CA ILE A 13 -3.55 -7.73 -17.53
C ILE A 13 -2.42 -6.70 -17.53
N GLN A 14 -1.35 -7.02 -16.81
CA GLN A 14 -0.17 -6.17 -16.67
C GLN A 14 1.08 -6.91 -17.13
N TYR A 15 2.17 -6.15 -17.30
CA TYR A 15 3.48 -6.72 -17.64
C TYR A 15 3.96 -7.72 -16.57
N HIS A 16 3.79 -7.40 -15.28
CA HIS A 16 4.02 -8.37 -14.21
C HIS A 16 2.80 -9.29 -14.07
N PRO A 17 2.96 -10.61 -14.24
CA PRO A 17 1.86 -11.56 -14.13
C PRO A 17 1.37 -11.65 -12.69
N ASP A 18 0.05 -11.78 -12.53
CA ASP A 18 -0.65 -11.88 -11.25
C ASP A 18 -1.33 -13.25 -11.17
N TYR A 19 -0.88 -14.08 -10.22
CA TYR A 19 -1.31 -15.47 -10.10
C TYR A 19 -2.78 -15.59 -9.65
N GLU A 20 -3.25 -14.67 -8.80
CA GLU A 20 -4.63 -14.65 -8.34
C GLU A 20 -5.57 -14.30 -9.50
N LYS A 21 -5.21 -13.27 -10.29
CA LYS A 21 -5.97 -12.90 -11.49
C LYS A 21 -5.98 -14.00 -12.54
N TYR A 22 -4.85 -14.67 -12.76
CA TYR A 22 -4.78 -15.82 -13.66
C TYR A 22 -5.71 -16.94 -13.21
N THR A 23 -5.65 -17.32 -11.93
CA THR A 23 -6.48 -18.40 -11.37
C THR A 23 -7.96 -18.06 -11.44
N ALA A 24 -8.32 -16.82 -11.12
CA ALA A 24 -9.70 -16.32 -11.22
C ALA A 24 -10.20 -16.31 -12.68
N ARG A 25 -9.36 -15.86 -13.63
CA ARG A 25 -9.68 -15.85 -15.06
C ARG A 25 -9.89 -17.26 -15.59
N ARG A 26 -8.98 -18.19 -15.27
CA ARG A 26 -9.08 -19.61 -15.63
C ARG A 26 -10.38 -20.22 -15.10
N ALA A 27 -10.66 -20.06 -13.80
CA ALA A 27 -11.87 -20.61 -13.18
C ALA A 27 -13.15 -20.03 -13.80
N ARG A 28 -13.18 -18.71 -14.05
CA ARG A 28 -14.31 -18.05 -14.72
C ARG A 28 -14.51 -18.62 -16.12
N ARG A 29 -13.48 -18.64 -16.97
CA ARG A 29 -13.60 -19.12 -18.37
C ARG A 29 -14.02 -20.58 -18.45
N GLN A 30 -13.48 -21.43 -17.59
CA GLN A 30 -13.89 -22.84 -17.50
C GLN A 30 -15.36 -23.01 -17.07
N ALA A 31 -15.91 -22.08 -16.28
CA ALA A 31 -17.30 -22.11 -15.85
C ALA A 31 -18.27 -21.48 -16.86
N THR A 32 -17.84 -20.47 -17.61
CA THR A 32 -18.74 -19.62 -18.43
C THR A 32 -18.64 -19.84 -19.93
N GLU A 33 -17.55 -20.42 -20.44
CA GLU A 33 -17.29 -20.57 -21.87
C GLU A 33 -17.29 -22.04 -22.31
N GLN A 34 -17.71 -22.31 -23.54
CA GLN A 34 -17.52 -23.61 -24.16
C GLN A 34 -16.10 -23.72 -24.73
N LEU A 35 -15.18 -24.20 -23.90
CA LEU A 35 -13.78 -24.39 -24.29
C LEU A 35 -13.59 -25.62 -25.17
N SER A 36 -12.82 -25.48 -26.24
CA SER A 36 -12.52 -26.59 -27.13
C SER A 36 -11.60 -27.62 -26.46
N LYS A 37 -11.95 -28.91 -26.65
CA LYS A 37 -11.20 -30.04 -26.09
C LYS A 37 -10.26 -30.72 -27.08
N THR A 38 -10.17 -30.20 -28.30
CA THR A 38 -9.32 -30.76 -29.37
C THR A 38 -8.31 -29.73 -29.85
N LEU A 39 -7.12 -30.21 -30.21
CA LEU A 39 -6.07 -29.38 -30.80
C LEU A 39 -6.50 -28.81 -32.17
N PRO A 40 -5.97 -27.65 -32.57
CA PRO A 40 -6.14 -27.15 -33.92
C PRO A 40 -5.56 -28.13 -34.95
N GLU A 41 -6.11 -28.11 -36.16
CA GLU A 41 -5.65 -28.97 -37.24
C GLU A 41 -4.15 -28.76 -37.53
N GLY A 42 -3.41 -29.86 -37.70
CA GLY A 42 -1.99 -29.85 -38.00
C GLY A 42 -1.07 -29.94 -36.77
N PHE A 43 -1.51 -29.52 -35.58
CA PHE A 43 -0.66 -29.50 -34.39
C PHE A 43 -0.43 -30.89 -33.76
N PRO A 44 0.79 -31.24 -33.32
CA PRO A 44 1.10 -32.55 -32.76
C PRO A 44 0.53 -32.71 -31.35
N GLN A 45 0.07 -33.92 -31.03
CA GLN A 45 -0.45 -34.25 -29.69
C GLN A 45 0.62 -34.20 -28.60
N LYS A 46 1.86 -34.54 -28.96
CA LYS A 46 3.01 -34.55 -28.07
C LYS A 46 4.29 -34.46 -28.91
N LEU A 47 5.22 -33.63 -28.47
CA LEU A 47 6.56 -33.52 -29.02
C LEU A 47 7.50 -34.48 -28.28
N GLU A 48 8.33 -35.20 -29.03
CA GLU A 48 9.38 -36.07 -28.51
C GLU A 48 10.73 -35.65 -29.12
N SER A 49 11.58 -35.03 -28.30
CA SER A 49 12.83 -34.42 -28.74
C SER A 49 13.74 -34.16 -27.55
N PRO A 50 15.08 -34.09 -27.73
CA PRO A 50 16.02 -33.59 -26.72
C PRO A 50 15.69 -32.18 -26.20
N LEU A 51 14.87 -31.40 -26.92
CA LEU A 51 14.36 -30.10 -26.49
C LEU A 51 13.29 -30.20 -25.39
N VAL A 52 12.74 -31.39 -25.14
CA VAL A 52 11.73 -31.63 -24.09
C VAL A 52 12.44 -32.07 -22.81
N TRP A 53 12.64 -31.14 -21.90
CA TRP A 53 13.30 -31.37 -20.62
C TRP A 53 12.66 -30.52 -19.53
N GLU A 54 12.84 -30.95 -18.28
CA GLU A 54 12.35 -30.25 -17.09
C GLU A 54 13.51 -29.59 -16.34
N GLY A 55 13.32 -28.38 -15.82
CA GLY A 55 14.40 -27.59 -15.25
C GLY A 55 15.14 -28.28 -14.10
N LYS A 56 14.41 -28.98 -13.22
CA LYS A 56 14.98 -29.75 -12.11
C LYS A 56 15.97 -30.85 -12.53
N ASP A 57 15.88 -31.32 -13.78
CA ASP A 57 16.78 -32.36 -14.31
C ASP A 57 18.01 -31.74 -14.98
N VAL A 58 17.85 -30.54 -15.53
CA VAL A 58 18.97 -29.72 -16.04
C VAL A 58 19.87 -29.28 -14.90
N GLU A 59 19.30 -28.80 -13.78
CA GLU A 59 20.05 -28.31 -12.61
C GLU A 59 20.90 -29.38 -11.92
N LYS A 60 20.59 -30.67 -12.12
CA LYS A 60 21.35 -31.79 -11.53
C LYS A 60 22.57 -32.22 -12.35
N ARG A 61 22.74 -31.66 -13.55
CA ARG A 61 23.78 -32.06 -14.50
C ARG A 61 24.64 -30.87 -14.85
N ASP A 62 25.87 -31.13 -15.28
CA ASP A 62 26.83 -30.10 -15.74
C ASP A 62 27.17 -30.23 -17.23
N ASP A 63 26.52 -31.14 -17.95
CA ASP A 63 26.82 -31.47 -19.35
C ASP A 63 26.41 -30.38 -20.36
N TRP A 64 25.80 -29.31 -19.88
CA TRP A 64 25.49 -28.08 -20.61
C TRP A 64 26.57 -27.01 -20.46
N ILE A 65 27.62 -27.24 -19.67
CA ILE A 65 28.77 -26.35 -19.52
C ILE A 65 29.94 -26.88 -20.35
N TYR A 66 30.41 -26.10 -21.32
CA TYR A 66 31.68 -26.35 -22.00
C TYR A 66 32.77 -25.45 -21.43
N ARG A 67 33.81 -26.04 -20.83
CA ARG A 67 34.91 -25.30 -20.19
C ARG A 67 36.10 -25.17 -21.12
N LEU A 68 36.55 -23.94 -21.36
CA LEU A 68 37.77 -23.66 -22.12
C LEU A 68 38.99 -24.11 -21.34
N ASN A 69 39.92 -24.79 -22.02
CA ASN A 69 41.23 -25.11 -21.47
C ASN A 69 42.26 -23.99 -21.76
N ASP A 70 43.45 -24.08 -21.16
CA ASP A 70 44.51 -23.07 -21.32
C ASP A 70 44.93 -22.86 -22.77
N ALA A 71 45.09 -23.94 -23.53
CA ALA A 71 45.50 -23.86 -24.93
C ALA A 71 44.47 -23.12 -25.80
N GLN A 72 43.18 -23.36 -25.55
CA GLN A 72 42.08 -22.67 -26.23
C GLN A 72 42.00 -21.19 -25.83
N ARG A 73 42.34 -20.85 -24.58
CA ARG A 73 42.41 -19.44 -24.13
C ARG A 73 43.55 -18.69 -24.82
N GLU A 74 44.71 -19.32 -24.96
CA GLU A 74 45.84 -18.75 -25.69
C GLU A 74 45.57 -18.67 -27.21
N GLU A 75 44.82 -19.62 -27.78
CA GLU A 75 44.34 -19.54 -29.16
C GLU A 75 43.43 -18.33 -29.38
N ILE A 76 42.51 -18.05 -28.44
CA ILE A 76 41.64 -16.86 -28.48
C ILE A 76 42.45 -15.57 -28.38
N ASP A 77 43.47 -15.50 -27.51
CA ASP A 77 44.39 -14.36 -27.40
C ASP A 77 45.18 -14.13 -28.70
N ALA A 78 45.67 -15.20 -29.32
CA ALA A 78 46.35 -15.14 -30.61
C ALA A 78 45.42 -14.65 -31.74
N ALA A 79 44.16 -15.10 -31.76
CA ALA A 79 43.16 -14.65 -32.72
C ALA A 79 42.80 -13.16 -32.54
N LEU A 80 42.72 -12.67 -31.29
CA LEU A 80 42.53 -11.25 -30.97
C LEU A 80 43.68 -10.40 -31.54
N LYS A 81 44.93 -10.78 -31.23
CA LYS A 81 46.13 -10.08 -31.73
C LYS A 81 46.19 -10.09 -33.25
N SER A 82 45.84 -11.21 -33.88
CA SER A 82 45.79 -11.35 -35.34
C SER A 82 44.75 -10.43 -35.96
N PHE A 83 43.57 -10.29 -35.37
CA PHE A 83 42.53 -9.37 -35.84
C PHE A 83 42.96 -7.90 -35.70
N GLN A 84 43.49 -7.51 -34.54
CA GLN A 84 43.96 -6.14 -34.30
C GLN A 84 45.09 -5.75 -35.27
N ALA A 85 46.01 -6.67 -35.59
CA ALA A 85 47.10 -6.44 -36.53
C ALA A 85 46.63 -6.14 -37.97
N GLN A 86 45.43 -6.59 -38.35
CA GLN A 86 44.86 -6.34 -39.68
C GLN A 86 44.25 -4.92 -39.79
N ASN A 87 44.06 -4.21 -38.68
CA ASN A 87 43.51 -2.85 -38.62
C ASN A 87 42.16 -2.69 -39.36
N LEU A 88 41.32 -3.72 -39.28
CA LEU A 88 39.99 -3.76 -39.87
C LEU A 88 38.95 -3.17 -38.91
N SER A 89 37.82 -2.69 -39.44
CA SER A 89 36.69 -2.29 -38.60
C SER A 89 36.06 -3.50 -37.89
N LEU A 90 35.46 -3.28 -36.71
CA LEU A 90 34.82 -4.34 -35.91
C LEU A 90 33.73 -5.13 -36.67
N GLY A 91 33.11 -4.53 -37.70
CA GLY A 91 32.18 -5.23 -38.59
C GLY A 91 32.79 -6.44 -39.29
N ASN A 92 34.10 -6.42 -39.56
CA ASN A 92 34.81 -7.49 -40.27
C ASN A 92 35.07 -8.73 -39.41
N ILE A 93 34.76 -8.71 -38.12
CA ILE A 93 34.95 -9.89 -37.24
C ILE A 93 34.12 -11.06 -37.76
N ASN A 94 34.80 -12.09 -38.25
CA ASN A 94 34.21 -13.33 -38.75
C ASN A 94 35.18 -14.51 -38.54
N GLN A 95 34.82 -15.69 -39.05
CA GLN A 95 35.57 -16.92 -38.89
C GLN A 95 36.96 -16.90 -39.55
N ASP A 96 37.15 -16.08 -40.59
CA ASP A 96 38.39 -15.94 -41.34
C ASP A 96 39.32 -14.91 -40.70
N THR A 97 38.77 -13.79 -40.23
CA THR A 97 39.55 -12.71 -39.59
C THR A 97 39.81 -12.96 -38.09
N PHE A 98 39.05 -13.86 -37.47
CA PHE A 98 39.22 -14.35 -36.09
C PHE A 98 39.29 -15.90 -36.09
N PRO A 99 40.39 -16.47 -36.60
CA PRO A 99 40.50 -17.91 -36.80
C PRO A 99 40.72 -18.66 -35.49
N LEU A 100 39.95 -19.74 -35.29
CA LEU A 100 40.06 -20.64 -34.13
C LEU A 100 40.24 -22.09 -34.61
N PRO A 101 41.35 -22.45 -35.28
CA PRO A 101 41.53 -23.75 -35.92
C PRO A 101 41.29 -24.97 -35.01
N THR A 102 41.65 -24.90 -33.73
CA THR A 102 41.50 -26.03 -32.79
C THR A 102 40.16 -26.01 -32.05
N LEU A 103 39.64 -24.82 -31.72
CA LEU A 103 38.37 -24.66 -31.00
C LEU A 103 37.14 -24.71 -31.93
N ARG A 104 37.27 -24.34 -33.21
CA ARG A 104 36.16 -24.28 -34.19
C ARG A 104 35.36 -25.58 -34.31
N PRO A 105 35.96 -26.79 -34.43
CA PRO A 105 35.19 -28.04 -34.52
C PRO A 105 34.23 -28.22 -33.34
N THR A 106 34.68 -27.89 -32.14
CA THR A 106 33.86 -27.96 -30.93
C THR A 106 32.75 -26.91 -30.93
N LEU A 107 33.04 -25.67 -31.32
CA LEU A 107 32.02 -24.62 -31.44
C LEU A 107 30.94 -24.99 -32.48
N ARG A 108 31.31 -25.61 -33.62
CA ARG A 108 30.32 -26.11 -34.59
C ARG A 108 29.45 -27.23 -34.01
N SER A 109 30.05 -28.17 -33.25
CA SER A 109 29.29 -29.20 -32.54
C SER A 109 28.32 -28.60 -31.52
N LEU A 110 28.72 -27.55 -30.81
CA LEU A 110 27.88 -26.84 -29.85
C LEU A 110 26.77 -26.03 -30.54
N SER A 111 27.02 -25.48 -31.73
CA SER A 111 25.94 -24.87 -32.54
C SER A 111 24.90 -25.90 -32.96
N ASN A 112 25.33 -27.11 -33.34
CA ASN A 112 24.40 -28.20 -33.62
C ASN A 112 23.57 -28.59 -32.38
N GLU A 113 24.16 -28.60 -31.18
CA GLU A 113 23.46 -28.84 -29.91
C GLU A 113 22.37 -27.80 -29.61
N ILE A 114 22.55 -26.54 -30.01
CA ILE A 114 21.52 -25.48 -29.91
C ILE A 114 20.31 -25.79 -30.80
N HIS A 115 20.53 -26.33 -32.00
CA HIS A 115 19.45 -26.46 -32.98
C HIS A 115 18.77 -27.84 -32.97
N ASN A 116 19.52 -28.88 -32.64
CA ASN A 116 19.09 -30.28 -32.73
C ASN A 116 19.24 -31.05 -31.41
N GLY A 117 19.90 -30.47 -30.40
CA GLY A 117 20.07 -31.04 -29.06
C GLY A 117 19.16 -30.37 -28.03
N ARG A 118 19.68 -30.06 -26.85
CA ARG A 118 18.90 -29.51 -25.72
C ARG A 118 18.41 -28.08 -25.92
N GLY A 119 18.94 -27.36 -26.90
CA GLY A 119 18.54 -25.98 -27.19
C GLY A 119 19.38 -24.88 -26.53
N PHE A 120 20.36 -25.22 -25.69
CA PHE A 120 21.27 -24.23 -25.08
C PHE A 120 22.58 -24.85 -24.60
N PHE A 121 23.58 -24.00 -24.34
CA PHE A 121 24.78 -24.35 -23.55
C PHE A 121 25.42 -23.09 -22.96
N VAL A 122 26.34 -23.27 -22.01
CA VAL A 122 27.19 -22.21 -21.46
C VAL A 122 28.65 -22.49 -21.78
N LEU A 123 29.30 -21.56 -22.48
CA LEU A 123 30.74 -21.53 -22.65
C LEU A 123 31.38 -20.86 -21.44
N ARG A 124 32.21 -21.58 -20.70
CA ARG A 124 32.83 -21.10 -19.46
C ARG A 124 34.33 -20.91 -19.61
N GLY A 125 34.83 -19.78 -19.11
CA GLY A 125 36.26 -19.54 -18.94
C GLY A 125 36.88 -18.47 -19.84
N LEU A 126 36.12 -17.50 -20.37
CA LEU A 126 36.74 -16.32 -20.97
C LEU A 126 37.33 -15.43 -19.87
N ASP A 127 38.61 -15.09 -19.99
CA ASP A 127 39.32 -14.28 -19.01
C ASP A 127 39.12 -12.78 -19.27
N ILE A 128 37.95 -12.28 -18.90
CA ILE A 128 37.55 -10.92 -19.28
C ILE A 128 38.35 -9.82 -18.57
N ASP A 129 39.01 -10.11 -17.45
CA ASP A 129 39.82 -9.13 -16.71
C ASP A 129 41.19 -8.90 -17.35
N ARG A 130 41.66 -9.84 -18.18
CA ARG A 130 42.91 -9.73 -18.94
C ARG A 130 42.83 -8.72 -20.07
N TYR A 131 41.63 -8.39 -20.55
CA TYR A 131 41.43 -7.62 -21.77
C TYR A 131 40.71 -6.29 -21.52
N THR A 132 40.97 -5.31 -22.38
CA THR A 132 40.19 -4.07 -22.42
C THR A 132 38.74 -4.34 -22.84
N ARG A 133 37.87 -3.34 -22.69
CA ARG A 133 36.44 -3.49 -23.06
C ARG A 133 36.24 -3.76 -24.55
N GLU A 134 36.99 -3.09 -25.41
CA GLU A 134 36.94 -3.31 -26.86
C GLU A 134 37.45 -4.71 -27.23
N GLU A 135 38.55 -5.15 -26.62
CA GLU A 135 39.09 -6.50 -26.82
C GLU A 135 38.13 -7.59 -26.37
N ASN A 136 37.45 -7.40 -25.24
CA ASN A 136 36.38 -8.30 -24.78
C ASN A 136 35.22 -8.38 -25.79
N ILE A 137 34.84 -7.26 -26.42
CA ILE A 137 33.84 -7.24 -27.50
C ILE A 137 34.34 -8.01 -28.72
N ILE A 138 35.61 -7.83 -29.11
CA ILE A 138 36.21 -8.53 -30.25
C ILE A 138 36.24 -10.04 -30.00
N ILE A 139 36.74 -10.47 -28.84
CA ILE A 139 36.76 -11.88 -28.44
C ILE A 139 35.35 -12.46 -28.46
N TYR A 140 34.39 -11.76 -27.85
CA TYR A 140 33.02 -12.23 -27.77
C TYR A 140 32.40 -12.40 -29.16
N ALA A 141 32.52 -11.40 -30.02
CA ALA A 141 32.00 -11.45 -31.39
C ALA A 141 32.74 -12.49 -32.26
N GLY A 142 34.06 -12.64 -32.07
CA GLY A 142 34.91 -13.57 -32.77
C GLY A 142 34.56 -15.02 -32.45
N VAL A 143 34.53 -15.39 -31.17
CA VAL A 143 34.10 -16.72 -30.72
C VAL A 143 32.66 -17.00 -31.14
N SER A 144 31.75 -16.03 -30.96
CA SER A 144 30.34 -16.17 -31.35
C SER A 144 30.13 -16.38 -32.85
N SER A 145 31.03 -15.86 -33.70
CA SER A 145 30.94 -16.02 -35.16
C SER A 145 31.09 -17.48 -35.63
N HIS A 146 31.73 -18.32 -34.82
CA HIS A 146 31.83 -19.78 -35.05
C HIS A 146 30.58 -20.54 -34.59
N ILE A 147 29.73 -19.95 -33.73
CA ILE A 147 28.40 -20.49 -33.37
C ILE A 147 27.37 -20.06 -34.42
N GLY A 148 27.23 -18.75 -34.64
CA GLY A 148 26.37 -18.19 -35.67
C GLY A 148 27.07 -17.04 -36.38
N SER A 149 27.33 -17.21 -37.67
CA SER A 149 28.14 -16.27 -38.45
C SER A 149 27.40 -14.97 -38.81
N ILE A 150 26.07 -14.98 -38.78
CA ILE A 150 25.25 -13.81 -39.11
C ILE A 150 24.82 -13.12 -37.81
N ARG A 151 25.19 -11.84 -37.65
CA ARG A 151 24.75 -11.00 -36.53
C ARG A 151 23.47 -10.23 -36.89
N GLY A 152 22.50 -10.25 -35.99
CA GLY A 152 21.23 -9.57 -36.10
C GLY A 152 21.27 -8.16 -35.52
N ARG A 153 20.50 -7.26 -36.13
CA ARG A 153 20.29 -5.89 -35.68
C ARG A 153 19.54 -5.88 -34.35
N GLN A 154 20.11 -5.23 -33.35
CA GLN A 154 19.58 -5.11 -31.98
C GLN A 154 18.52 -4.02 -31.85
N GLU A 155 18.43 -3.10 -32.81
CA GLU A 155 17.48 -1.97 -32.84
C GLU A 155 16.64 -1.92 -34.13
N ASP A 156 15.55 -1.16 -34.12
CA ASP A 156 14.73 -0.96 -35.33
C ASP A 156 15.45 0.03 -36.26
N ARG A 157 15.37 -0.20 -37.57
CA ARG A 157 16.02 0.64 -38.59
C ARG A 157 15.56 2.10 -38.54
N ARG A 158 14.35 2.35 -38.05
CA ARG A 158 13.77 3.69 -37.90
C ARG A 158 14.60 4.61 -36.99
N TYR A 159 15.39 4.06 -36.06
CA TYR A 159 16.11 4.86 -35.07
C TYR A 159 17.57 5.16 -35.42
N THR A 160 18.04 4.67 -36.57
CA THR A 160 19.40 4.86 -37.05
C THR A 160 19.39 5.66 -38.37
N PRO A 161 18.87 6.93 -38.37
CA PRO A 161 18.85 7.76 -39.57
C PRO A 161 20.30 8.10 -39.94
N GLY A 162 20.83 7.39 -40.94
CA GLY A 162 22.26 7.41 -41.29
C GLY A 162 22.81 6.06 -41.77
N GLY A 163 22.05 4.96 -41.64
CA GLY A 163 22.35 3.69 -42.31
C GLY A 163 23.16 2.67 -41.52
N GLY A 164 23.52 2.93 -40.26
CA GLY A 164 24.21 1.96 -39.39
C GLY A 164 23.28 0.87 -38.83
N SER A 165 23.83 -0.30 -38.51
CA SER A 165 23.14 -1.42 -37.85
C SER A 165 23.83 -1.77 -36.53
N VAL A 166 23.24 -1.38 -35.40
CA VAL A 166 23.74 -1.81 -34.07
C VAL A 166 23.53 -3.31 -33.91
N VAL A 167 24.61 -4.07 -33.77
CA VAL A 167 24.57 -5.55 -33.70
C VAL A 167 24.87 -6.11 -32.32
N LEU A 168 25.36 -5.28 -31.40
CA LEU A 168 25.67 -5.62 -30.01
C LEU A 168 24.93 -4.69 -29.05
N SER A 169 24.40 -5.23 -27.96
CA SER A 169 23.66 -4.46 -26.94
C SER A 169 24.18 -4.76 -25.54
N HIS A 170 24.27 -3.73 -24.69
CA HIS A 170 24.61 -3.88 -23.28
C HIS A 170 23.32 -4.10 -22.45
N ILE A 171 23.32 -5.13 -21.61
CA ILE A 171 22.22 -5.48 -20.70
C ILE A 171 22.69 -5.17 -19.28
N LYS A 172 22.27 -4.02 -18.77
CA LYS A 172 22.66 -3.44 -17.48
C LYS A 172 21.53 -2.58 -16.93
N ASP A 173 21.43 -2.44 -15.61
CA ASP A 173 20.53 -1.45 -15.02
C ASP A 173 20.99 -0.03 -15.37
N LEU A 174 20.14 0.69 -16.11
CA LEU A 174 20.38 2.08 -16.53
C LEU A 174 19.47 3.07 -15.79
N THR A 175 18.65 2.61 -14.84
CA THR A 175 17.73 3.47 -14.07
C THR A 175 18.44 4.54 -13.24
N ARG A 176 19.73 4.33 -12.93
CA ARG A 176 20.55 5.32 -12.22
C ARG A 176 21.16 6.38 -13.13
N THR A 177 21.37 6.06 -14.41
CA THR A 177 22.11 6.89 -15.38
C THR A 177 21.25 7.42 -16.51
N SER A 178 19.99 6.98 -16.59
CA SER A 178 19.04 7.35 -17.62
C SER A 178 17.66 7.54 -17.01
N ALA A 179 16.93 8.51 -17.56
CA ALA A 179 15.65 8.86 -17.02
C ALA A 179 14.64 7.70 -17.09
N ALA A 180 13.76 7.56 -16.09
CA ALA A 180 12.83 6.43 -16.01
C ALA A 180 11.89 6.32 -17.23
N ASN A 181 11.60 7.46 -17.86
CA ASN A 181 10.78 7.58 -19.07
C ASN A 181 11.55 7.33 -20.39
N ALA A 182 12.85 7.02 -20.33
CA ALA A 182 13.67 6.67 -21.50
C ALA A 182 13.90 5.15 -21.63
N ILE A 183 13.54 4.36 -20.61
CA ILE A 183 13.80 2.92 -20.57
C ILE A 183 12.58 2.14 -21.10
N GLY A 184 12.64 1.75 -22.37
CA GLY A 184 11.59 0.95 -23.02
C GLY A 184 11.75 -0.57 -22.90
N ALA A 185 12.86 -1.05 -22.34
CA ALA A 185 13.18 -2.48 -22.30
C ALA A 185 13.43 -2.95 -20.85
N PRO A 186 12.74 -4.02 -20.39
CA PRO A 186 12.94 -4.58 -19.05
C PRO A 186 14.37 -5.00 -18.76
N SER A 187 15.09 -5.41 -19.81
CA SER A 187 16.50 -5.80 -19.75
C SER A 187 17.43 -4.72 -19.20
N ASN A 188 17.00 -3.45 -19.24
CA ASN A 188 17.78 -2.28 -18.82
C ASN A 188 17.38 -1.75 -17.42
N THR A 189 16.66 -2.55 -16.65
CA THR A 189 16.21 -2.23 -15.28
C THR A 189 16.67 -3.30 -14.29
N ALA A 190 16.68 -2.97 -12.99
CA ALA A 190 16.89 -3.91 -11.88
C ALA A 190 15.70 -4.87 -11.62
N ASP A 191 14.53 -4.58 -12.18
CA ASP A 191 13.28 -5.32 -11.95
C ASP A 191 13.29 -6.72 -12.60
N LYS A 192 12.38 -7.60 -12.21
CA LYS A 192 12.27 -8.95 -12.81
C LYS A 192 11.88 -8.86 -14.30
N GLN A 193 12.56 -9.64 -15.13
CA GLN A 193 12.22 -9.80 -16.53
C GLN A 193 11.46 -11.12 -16.71
N VAL A 194 10.20 -11.03 -17.15
CA VAL A 194 9.29 -12.17 -17.26
C VAL A 194 9.69 -13.10 -18.41
N PHE A 195 9.26 -14.37 -18.36
CA PHE A 195 9.48 -15.32 -19.45
C PHE A 195 8.99 -14.76 -20.80
N HIS A 196 9.88 -14.80 -21.79
CA HIS A 196 9.66 -14.31 -23.14
C HIS A 196 10.59 -15.03 -24.11
N THR A 197 10.39 -14.77 -25.41
CA THR A 197 11.38 -14.99 -26.47
C THR A 197 11.68 -13.66 -27.18
N ASP A 198 12.95 -13.45 -27.50
CA ASP A 198 13.45 -12.24 -28.13
C ASP A 198 13.15 -12.24 -29.65
N SER A 199 13.76 -11.33 -30.41
CA SER A 199 13.76 -11.43 -31.88
C SER A 199 15.04 -12.10 -32.34
N GLY A 200 14.96 -12.98 -33.33
CA GLY A 200 16.11 -13.74 -33.85
C GLY A 200 16.11 -15.22 -33.46
N ASP A 201 17.13 -15.94 -33.92
CA ASP A 201 17.22 -17.41 -33.80
C ASP A 201 18.00 -17.83 -32.55
N ILE A 202 19.18 -17.25 -32.34
CA ILE A 202 20.05 -17.56 -31.21
C ILE A 202 20.25 -16.29 -30.40
N ILE A 203 19.99 -16.36 -29.09
CA ILE A 203 20.40 -15.31 -28.15
C ILE A 203 21.71 -15.73 -27.50
N SER A 204 22.70 -14.85 -27.57
CA SER A 204 23.96 -15.01 -26.88
C SER A 204 24.10 -13.90 -25.83
N LEU A 205 24.52 -14.27 -24.63
CA LEU A 205 24.79 -13.35 -23.52
C LEU A 205 26.19 -13.62 -22.96
N LEU A 206 27.09 -12.63 -22.95
CA LEU A 206 28.37 -12.69 -22.23
C LEU A 206 28.24 -11.97 -20.88
N CYS A 207 28.66 -12.61 -19.79
CA CYS A 207 28.71 -12.01 -18.46
C CYS A 207 30.01 -11.25 -18.23
N LEU A 208 29.93 -9.91 -18.18
CA LEU A 208 31.06 -9.08 -17.75
C LEU A 208 31.11 -8.98 -16.23
N HIS A 209 29.96 -8.79 -15.60
CA HIS A 209 29.84 -8.77 -14.14
C HIS A 209 28.49 -9.34 -13.70
N PRO A 210 28.45 -10.26 -12.71
CA PRO A 210 27.21 -10.66 -12.07
C PRO A 210 26.66 -9.53 -11.18
N ALA A 211 25.38 -9.62 -10.81
CA ALA A 211 24.79 -8.72 -9.81
C ALA A 211 25.40 -8.96 -8.41
N ALA A 212 25.29 -7.97 -7.52
CA ALA A 212 25.65 -8.15 -6.12
C ALA A 212 24.71 -9.13 -5.40
N GLU A 213 23.41 -9.07 -5.68
CA GLU A 213 22.38 -9.96 -5.13
C GLU A 213 21.27 -10.22 -6.17
N GLY A 214 20.83 -11.48 -6.31
CA GLY A 214 19.78 -11.87 -7.26
C GLY A 214 20.22 -11.88 -8.73
N GLY A 215 19.28 -11.67 -9.65
CA GLY A 215 19.60 -11.51 -11.09
C GLY A 215 19.91 -12.80 -11.85
N GLU A 216 19.60 -13.94 -11.24
CA GLU A 216 19.70 -15.29 -11.81
C GLU A 216 19.02 -15.36 -13.18
N SER A 217 19.73 -15.90 -14.16
CA SER A 217 19.17 -16.22 -15.48
C SER A 217 18.37 -17.51 -15.37
N GLN A 218 17.12 -17.46 -15.83
CA GLN A 218 16.22 -18.61 -15.84
C GLN A 218 15.89 -19.01 -17.27
N ILE A 219 15.89 -20.31 -17.55
CA ILE A 219 15.48 -20.86 -18.84
C ILE A 219 14.41 -21.94 -18.65
N SER A 220 13.55 -22.14 -19.64
CA SER A 220 12.49 -23.16 -19.61
C SER A 220 12.23 -23.70 -21.01
N SER A 221 12.00 -25.01 -21.13
CA SER A 221 11.68 -25.65 -22.41
C SER A 221 10.28 -25.24 -22.86
N SER A 222 10.19 -24.50 -23.98
CA SER A 222 8.89 -24.17 -24.57
C SER A 222 8.17 -25.41 -25.12
N TRP A 223 8.91 -26.47 -25.45
CA TRP A 223 8.35 -27.73 -25.95
C TRP A 223 7.72 -28.56 -24.83
N LEU A 224 8.30 -28.54 -23.61
CA LEU A 224 7.65 -29.12 -22.44
C LEU A 224 6.37 -28.35 -22.10
N VAL A 225 6.42 -27.01 -22.09
CA VAL A 225 5.23 -26.17 -21.86
C VAL A 225 4.15 -26.44 -22.92
N TYR A 226 4.53 -26.60 -24.19
CA TYR A 226 3.62 -27.01 -25.26
C TYR A 226 2.97 -28.37 -24.95
N ASN A 227 3.73 -29.38 -24.55
CA ASN A 227 3.19 -30.71 -24.24
C ASN A 227 2.16 -30.67 -23.10
N ILE A 228 2.40 -29.85 -22.08
CA ILE A 228 1.45 -29.65 -20.97
C ILE A 228 0.18 -28.97 -21.48
N LEU A 229 0.32 -27.87 -22.21
CA LEU A 229 -0.84 -27.15 -22.77
C LEU A 229 -1.62 -28.01 -23.77
N ALA A 230 -0.96 -28.79 -24.62
CA ALA A 230 -1.60 -29.65 -25.60
C ALA A 230 -2.44 -30.75 -24.92
N LYS A 231 -1.98 -31.25 -23.77
CA LYS A 231 -2.69 -32.26 -22.97
C LYS A 231 -3.83 -31.65 -22.14
N GLU A 232 -3.59 -30.54 -21.46
CA GLU A 232 -4.49 -30.02 -20.43
C GLU A 232 -5.38 -28.88 -20.90
N ARG A 233 -4.92 -28.06 -21.86
CA ARG A 233 -5.58 -26.85 -22.36
C ARG A 233 -5.48 -26.70 -23.89
N PRO A 234 -6.05 -27.62 -24.69
CA PRO A 234 -6.08 -27.51 -26.16
C PRO A 234 -6.72 -26.21 -26.69
N ASP A 235 -7.61 -25.60 -25.90
CA ASP A 235 -8.20 -24.29 -26.19
C ASP A 235 -7.16 -23.15 -26.20
N LEU A 236 -6.15 -23.22 -25.34
CA LEU A 236 -5.06 -22.23 -25.32
C LEU A 236 -4.09 -22.43 -26.48
N ILE A 237 -3.83 -23.68 -26.90
CA ILE A 237 -3.06 -23.95 -28.13
C ILE A 237 -3.74 -23.29 -29.35
N ARG A 238 -5.07 -23.43 -29.46
CA ARG A 238 -5.85 -22.75 -30.49
C ARG A 238 -5.70 -21.24 -30.41
N THR A 239 -5.89 -20.66 -29.23
CA THR A 239 -5.75 -19.23 -29.00
C THR A 239 -4.36 -18.70 -29.39
N LEU A 240 -3.29 -19.44 -29.09
CA LEU A 240 -1.92 -19.08 -29.43
C LEU A 240 -1.62 -19.18 -30.94
N SER A 241 -2.33 -20.06 -31.65
CA SER A 241 -2.21 -20.25 -33.11
C SER A 241 -3.04 -19.28 -33.94
N GLU A 242 -3.97 -18.55 -33.32
CA GLU A 242 -4.78 -17.51 -33.97
C GLU A 242 -3.98 -16.19 -34.11
N PRO A 243 -4.40 -15.24 -34.96
CA PRO A 243 -3.71 -13.96 -35.12
C PRO A 243 -3.89 -13.01 -33.91
N TRP A 244 -2.81 -12.38 -33.44
CA TRP A 244 -2.79 -11.44 -32.31
C TRP A 244 -2.39 -10.03 -32.75
N PRO A 245 -3.03 -8.96 -32.23
CA PRO A 245 -2.58 -7.59 -32.45
C PRO A 245 -1.30 -7.31 -31.63
N VAL A 246 -0.15 -7.40 -32.29
CA VAL A 246 1.18 -7.13 -31.73
C VAL A 246 1.50 -5.65 -31.93
N ASP A 247 1.68 -4.93 -30.82
CA ASP A 247 1.92 -3.49 -30.81
C ASP A 247 3.22 -3.09 -31.52
N GLY A 248 3.14 -2.03 -32.34
CA GLY A 248 4.28 -1.37 -33.00
C GLY A 248 4.96 -0.29 -32.15
N PHE A 249 4.44 -0.03 -30.95
CA PHE A 249 4.84 1.02 -30.01
C PHE A 249 4.82 2.42 -30.64
N ASN A 250 3.61 2.84 -31.06
CA ASN A 250 3.35 4.12 -31.73
C ASN A 250 4.12 4.31 -33.04
N ASP A 251 4.38 3.23 -33.77
CA ASP A 251 4.84 3.32 -35.16
C ASP A 251 3.76 3.99 -36.02
N PRO A 252 4.01 5.18 -36.60
CA PRO A 252 3.01 5.86 -37.43
C PRO A 252 2.75 5.13 -38.76
N GLU A 253 3.69 4.32 -39.25
CA GLU A 253 3.52 3.57 -40.50
C GLU A 253 2.82 2.23 -40.26
N LYS A 254 3.13 1.56 -39.15
CA LYS A 254 2.58 0.25 -38.77
C LYS A 254 2.21 0.19 -37.28
N PRO A 255 1.10 0.82 -36.85
CA PRO A 255 0.74 0.95 -35.43
C PRO A 255 0.60 -0.39 -34.70
N TYR A 256 0.19 -1.45 -35.41
CA TYR A 256 0.28 -2.83 -34.96
C TYR A 256 0.41 -3.79 -36.15
N THR A 257 0.90 -4.99 -35.88
CA THR A 257 0.91 -6.11 -36.84
C THR A 257 0.06 -7.24 -36.28
N THR A 258 -0.51 -8.07 -37.16
CA THR A 258 -1.31 -9.23 -36.72
C THR A 258 -0.62 -10.52 -37.09
N ARG A 259 -0.30 -11.36 -36.09
CA ARG A 259 0.36 -12.67 -36.30
C ARG A 259 0.11 -13.63 -35.13
N PRO A 260 0.20 -14.94 -35.33
CA PRO A 260 0.13 -15.90 -34.22
C PRO A 260 1.37 -15.84 -33.33
N LEU A 261 1.28 -16.47 -32.16
CA LEU A 261 2.41 -16.61 -31.22
C LEU A 261 3.00 -18.01 -31.24
N LEU A 262 2.20 -19.00 -31.66
CA LEU A 262 2.57 -20.39 -31.79
C LEU A 262 2.56 -20.80 -33.28
N TYR A 263 3.64 -21.44 -33.70
CA TYR A 263 3.86 -21.87 -35.08
C TYR A 263 4.18 -23.35 -35.12
N HIS A 264 3.64 -24.06 -36.10
CA HIS A 264 3.95 -25.46 -36.37
C HIS A 264 4.57 -25.62 -37.75
N GLN A 265 5.64 -26.39 -37.81
CA GLN A 265 6.29 -26.82 -39.04
C GLN A 265 6.23 -28.34 -39.11
N LYS A 266 5.51 -28.84 -40.11
CA LYS A 266 5.41 -30.27 -40.38
C LYS A 266 6.78 -30.84 -40.75
N ALA A 267 7.03 -32.09 -40.36
CA ALA A 267 8.21 -32.81 -40.80
C ALA A 267 8.24 -32.91 -42.34
N THR A 268 9.44 -32.86 -42.90
CA THR A 268 9.72 -33.14 -44.31
C THR A 268 10.73 -34.30 -44.38
N ASP A 269 11.06 -34.76 -45.58
CA ASP A 269 12.06 -35.84 -45.77
C ASP A 269 13.44 -35.48 -45.18
N THR A 270 13.74 -34.19 -45.01
CA THR A 270 15.05 -33.69 -44.57
C THR A 270 15.02 -32.89 -43.27
N THR A 271 13.85 -32.54 -42.73
CA THR A 271 13.73 -31.74 -41.50
C THR A 271 12.70 -32.33 -40.52
N PRO A 272 13.02 -32.46 -39.22
CA PRO A 272 12.08 -32.97 -38.22
C PRO A 272 10.92 -31.99 -37.98
N GLU A 273 9.86 -32.49 -37.35
CA GLU A 273 8.74 -31.67 -36.89
C GLU A 273 9.21 -30.63 -35.86
N ARG A 274 8.72 -29.39 -35.99
CA ARG A 274 9.10 -28.28 -35.08
C ARG A 274 7.89 -27.48 -34.64
N VAL A 275 7.93 -27.06 -33.38
CA VAL A 275 7.01 -26.08 -32.81
C VAL A 275 7.82 -24.90 -32.30
N LEU A 276 7.36 -23.69 -32.63
CA LEU A 276 8.03 -22.43 -32.28
C LEU A 276 7.06 -21.53 -31.52
N ILE A 277 7.52 -20.92 -30.43
CA ILE A 277 6.72 -19.95 -29.67
C ILE A 277 7.46 -18.61 -29.63
N GLN A 278 6.94 -17.62 -30.36
CA GLN A 278 7.51 -16.27 -30.42
C GLN A 278 6.59 -15.28 -29.72
N TYR A 279 6.95 -14.82 -28.53
CA TYR A 279 6.18 -13.81 -27.82
C TYR A 279 7.02 -13.00 -26.81
N ALA A 280 6.59 -11.77 -26.56
CA ALA A 280 6.99 -11.03 -25.38
C ALA A 280 5.77 -10.27 -24.85
N ARG A 281 5.48 -10.41 -23.55
CA ARG A 281 4.29 -9.84 -22.91
C ARG A 281 4.14 -8.33 -23.13
N ARG A 282 5.25 -7.60 -23.18
CA ARG A 282 5.28 -6.14 -23.40
C ARG A 282 4.53 -5.67 -24.65
N TYR A 283 4.45 -6.48 -25.71
CA TYR A 283 3.71 -6.11 -26.93
C TYR A 283 2.19 -6.09 -26.73
N PHE A 284 1.70 -6.58 -25.59
CA PHE A 284 0.26 -6.65 -25.29
C PHE A 284 -0.12 -5.82 -24.07
N THR A 285 0.85 -5.47 -23.23
CA THR A 285 0.65 -4.75 -21.96
C THR A 285 1.37 -3.40 -21.89
N GLY A 286 2.37 -3.18 -22.74
CA GLY A 286 3.36 -2.13 -22.57
C GLY A 286 4.38 -2.44 -21.47
N PHE A 287 5.42 -1.61 -21.37
CA PHE A 287 6.40 -1.60 -20.30
C PHE A 287 7.07 -0.21 -20.19
N LEU A 288 7.00 0.42 -19.01
CA LEU A 288 7.60 1.73 -18.69
C LEU A 288 7.44 2.76 -19.84
N ALA A 289 8.55 3.22 -20.43
CA ALA A 289 8.61 4.23 -21.49
C ALA A 289 7.93 3.81 -22.81
N GLN A 290 7.56 2.53 -22.95
CA GLN A 290 6.80 2.01 -24.08
C GLN A 290 5.46 1.46 -23.58
N PRO A 291 4.52 2.34 -23.16
CA PRO A 291 3.16 1.90 -22.86
C PRO A 291 2.51 1.31 -24.11
N ARG A 292 1.52 0.45 -23.91
CA ARG A 292 0.74 -0.10 -25.01
C ARG A 292 0.05 1.05 -25.76
N SER A 293 0.14 1.06 -27.08
CA SER A 293 -0.57 2.00 -27.93
C SER A 293 -2.08 1.94 -27.69
N THR A 294 -2.71 3.10 -27.64
CA THR A 294 -4.14 3.25 -27.32
C THR A 294 -5.05 2.95 -28.52
N ASN A 295 -4.53 3.11 -29.74
CA ASN A 295 -5.29 3.00 -30.99
C ASN A 295 -5.22 1.61 -31.65
N ILE A 296 -4.89 0.56 -30.89
CA ILE A 296 -4.79 -0.81 -31.42
C ILE A 296 -5.86 -1.73 -30.79
N PRO A 297 -6.38 -2.74 -31.53
CA PRO A 297 -7.42 -3.62 -31.02
C PRO A 297 -7.06 -4.27 -29.68
N PRO A 298 -7.98 -4.34 -28.70
CA PRO A 298 -7.72 -5.02 -27.44
C PRO A 298 -7.53 -6.54 -27.64
N ILE A 299 -6.76 -7.18 -26.77
CA ILE A 299 -6.69 -8.65 -26.74
C ILE A 299 -7.92 -9.23 -26.04
N SER A 300 -8.24 -10.51 -26.27
CA SER A 300 -9.35 -11.18 -25.58
C SER A 300 -8.95 -11.70 -24.20
N GLU A 301 -9.93 -12.06 -23.37
CA GLU A 301 -9.70 -12.75 -22.09
C GLU A 301 -9.01 -14.12 -22.29
N ALA A 302 -9.25 -14.79 -23.42
CA ALA A 302 -8.55 -16.03 -23.76
C ALA A 302 -7.06 -15.79 -24.05
N GLN A 303 -6.77 -14.71 -24.76
CA GLN A 303 -5.42 -14.27 -25.06
C GLN A 303 -4.69 -13.85 -23.78
N ALA A 304 -5.35 -13.10 -22.88
CA ALA A 304 -4.78 -12.77 -21.57
C ALA A 304 -4.45 -14.02 -20.74
N GLU A 305 -5.36 -15.01 -20.70
CA GLU A 305 -5.11 -16.28 -20.01
C GLU A 305 -3.94 -17.08 -20.62
N ALA A 306 -3.83 -17.12 -21.95
CA ALA A 306 -2.74 -17.81 -22.64
C ALA A 306 -1.36 -17.21 -22.30
N LEU A 307 -1.26 -15.87 -22.18
CA LEU A 307 -0.02 -15.20 -21.76
C LEU A 307 0.37 -15.54 -20.32
N ASP A 308 -0.60 -15.65 -19.41
CA ASP A 308 -0.37 -16.04 -18.01
C ASP A 308 0.00 -17.52 -17.91
N ALA A 309 -0.68 -18.40 -18.66
CA ALA A 309 -0.39 -19.83 -18.69
C ALA A 309 1.03 -20.12 -19.19
N LEU A 310 1.47 -19.47 -20.27
CA LEU A 310 2.86 -19.59 -20.75
C LEU A 310 3.87 -19.16 -19.68
N HIS A 311 3.60 -18.08 -18.95
CA HIS A 311 4.51 -17.58 -17.93
C HIS A 311 4.62 -18.51 -16.72
N PHE A 312 3.48 -18.90 -16.12
CA PHE A 312 3.49 -19.69 -14.90
C PHE A 312 3.95 -21.13 -15.12
N LEU A 313 3.61 -21.74 -16.27
CA LEU A 313 4.17 -23.05 -16.63
C LEU A 313 5.67 -22.99 -16.90
N ALA A 314 6.14 -21.92 -17.56
CA ALA A 314 7.56 -21.73 -17.77
C ALA A 314 8.31 -21.56 -16.44
N GLU A 315 7.74 -20.80 -15.50
CA GLU A 315 8.29 -20.59 -14.15
C GLU A 315 8.37 -21.89 -13.34
N GLU A 316 7.28 -22.66 -13.31
CA GLU A 316 7.20 -23.94 -12.60
C GLU A 316 8.25 -24.95 -13.08
N HIS A 317 8.54 -25.00 -14.38
CA HIS A 317 9.48 -25.96 -14.98
C HIS A 317 10.82 -25.34 -15.37
N SER A 318 11.15 -24.15 -14.86
CA SER A 318 12.40 -23.45 -15.19
C SER A 318 13.63 -24.06 -14.52
N ALA A 319 14.80 -23.86 -15.12
CA ALA A 319 16.11 -24.05 -14.52
C ALA A 319 16.78 -22.70 -14.28
N ALA A 320 17.37 -22.51 -13.11
CA ALA A 320 18.27 -21.40 -12.82
C ALA A 320 19.70 -21.78 -13.21
N LEU A 321 20.34 -20.98 -14.05
CA LEU A 321 21.73 -21.19 -14.45
C LEU A 321 22.66 -20.33 -13.60
N ASP A 322 23.65 -20.96 -12.95
CA ASP A 322 24.72 -20.27 -12.25
C ASP A 322 25.65 -19.57 -13.25
N PHE A 323 25.37 -18.30 -13.52
CA PHE A 323 26.01 -17.52 -14.58
C PHE A 323 27.17 -16.70 -14.03
N GLN A 324 28.40 -17.13 -14.33
CA GLN A 324 29.62 -16.59 -13.74
C GLN A 324 30.26 -15.54 -14.63
N LYS A 325 31.16 -14.74 -14.04
CA LYS A 325 31.98 -13.78 -14.77
C LYS A 325 32.79 -14.49 -15.87
N GLY A 326 32.69 -14.02 -17.11
CA GLY A 326 33.34 -14.63 -18.28
C GLY A 326 32.57 -15.79 -18.93
N ASP A 327 31.38 -16.14 -18.44
CA ASP A 327 30.52 -17.12 -19.11
C ASP A 327 29.79 -16.50 -20.31
N VAL A 328 29.62 -17.30 -21.36
CA VAL A 328 28.75 -16.99 -22.50
C VAL A 328 27.62 -18.00 -22.57
N GLN A 329 26.38 -17.55 -22.40
CA GLN A 329 25.18 -18.37 -22.57
C GLN A 329 24.69 -18.25 -24.02
N TYR A 330 24.47 -19.38 -24.68
CA TYR A 330 23.82 -19.44 -25.99
C TYR A 330 22.52 -20.24 -25.89
N ILE A 331 21.41 -19.67 -26.36
CA ILE A 331 20.09 -20.30 -26.35
C ILE A 331 19.44 -20.24 -27.74
N ASN A 332 18.70 -21.29 -28.09
CA ASN A 332 17.76 -21.28 -29.20
C ASN A 332 16.51 -20.52 -28.79
N ASN A 333 16.39 -19.30 -29.27
CA ASN A 333 15.32 -18.36 -28.95
C ASN A 333 13.93 -18.83 -29.40
N LEU A 334 13.87 -19.81 -30.31
CA LEU A 334 12.61 -20.31 -30.87
C LEU A 334 12.03 -21.48 -30.07
N SER A 335 12.85 -22.13 -29.23
CA SER A 335 12.47 -23.31 -28.45
C SER A 335 12.67 -23.17 -26.95
N ILE A 336 13.40 -22.16 -26.48
CA ILE A 336 13.68 -21.92 -25.06
C ILE A 336 13.07 -20.59 -24.63
N PHE A 337 12.26 -20.60 -23.58
CA PHE A 337 11.86 -19.38 -22.87
C PHE A 337 12.95 -18.96 -21.92
N HIS A 338 13.20 -17.66 -21.81
CA HIS A 338 14.18 -17.11 -20.87
C HIS A 338 13.61 -15.94 -20.07
N ALA A 339 14.10 -15.83 -18.84
CA ALA A 339 13.69 -14.84 -17.85
C ALA A 339 14.88 -14.47 -16.94
N ARG A 340 14.67 -13.47 -16.09
CA ARG A 340 15.63 -13.05 -15.08
C ARG A 340 14.90 -12.63 -13.82
N LYS A 341 15.35 -13.10 -12.66
CA LYS A 341 14.87 -12.57 -11.37
C LYS A 341 15.26 -11.09 -11.19
N GLY A 342 14.55 -10.40 -10.30
CA GLY A 342 14.97 -9.06 -9.86
C GLY A 342 16.34 -9.11 -9.19
N PHE A 343 17.08 -8.01 -9.21
CA PHE A 343 18.42 -7.95 -8.63
C PHE A 343 18.71 -6.60 -7.99
N ARG A 344 19.76 -6.57 -7.15
CA ARG A 344 20.30 -5.35 -6.56
C ARG A 344 21.76 -5.21 -6.95
N ASP A 345 22.11 -4.00 -7.37
CA ASP A 345 23.48 -3.58 -7.64
C ASP A 345 24.06 -2.79 -6.45
N GLU A 346 25.34 -3.02 -6.16
CA GLU A 346 26.15 -2.24 -5.23
C GLU A 346 27.21 -1.44 -6.00
N PRO A 347 27.76 -0.34 -5.44
CA PRO A 347 28.92 0.33 -6.03
C PRO A 347 30.02 -0.68 -6.33
N ASP A 348 30.57 -0.66 -7.55
CA ASP A 348 31.59 -1.58 -8.07
C ASP A 348 31.15 -3.05 -8.26
N LYS A 349 29.87 -3.38 -8.05
CA LYS A 349 29.27 -4.70 -8.30
C LYS A 349 27.94 -4.56 -9.07
N GLU A 350 28.03 -3.91 -10.21
CA GLU A 350 26.88 -3.68 -11.09
C GLU A 350 26.77 -4.78 -12.13
N ARG A 351 25.59 -5.40 -12.26
CA ARG A 351 25.35 -6.44 -13.26
C ARG A 351 25.53 -5.88 -14.66
N HIS A 352 26.40 -6.49 -15.46
CA HIS A 352 26.65 -6.04 -16.84
C HIS A 352 26.85 -7.24 -17.77
N LEU A 353 25.95 -7.40 -18.75
CA LEU A 353 26.08 -8.41 -19.80
C LEU A 353 26.15 -7.77 -21.20
N LEU A 354 26.70 -8.48 -22.17
CA LEU A 354 26.65 -8.13 -23.60
C LEU A 354 25.78 -9.13 -24.36
N ARG A 355 24.86 -8.65 -25.19
CA ARG A 355 23.96 -9.48 -26.00
C ARG A 355 24.27 -9.41 -27.49
N LEU A 356 24.25 -10.58 -28.14
CA LEU A 356 24.18 -10.73 -29.59
C LEU A 356 22.91 -11.52 -29.96
N TRP A 357 22.34 -11.17 -31.11
CA TRP A 357 21.38 -12.00 -31.83
C TRP A 357 22.14 -12.63 -32.98
N LEU A 358 22.15 -13.95 -33.05
CA LEU A 358 22.93 -14.69 -34.04
C LEU A 358 22.00 -15.55 -34.89
N ARG A 359 22.44 -15.85 -36.11
CA ARG A 359 21.84 -16.84 -36.99
C ARG A 359 22.95 -17.69 -37.61
N ASP A 360 22.78 -18.99 -37.51
CA ASP A 360 23.68 -19.97 -38.09
C ASP A 360 23.12 -20.45 -39.43
N PRO A 361 23.68 -20.03 -40.58
CA PRO A 361 23.14 -20.40 -41.89
C PRO A 361 23.16 -21.92 -42.14
N GLU A 362 23.99 -22.68 -41.42
CA GLU A 362 24.05 -24.15 -41.56
C GLU A 362 22.92 -24.86 -40.81
N ASN A 363 22.51 -24.34 -39.65
CA ASN A 363 21.59 -25.03 -38.72
C ASN A 363 20.26 -24.31 -38.47
N ALA A 364 20.13 -23.05 -38.89
CA ALA A 364 18.97 -22.22 -38.60
C ALA A 364 17.66 -22.87 -39.07
N TRP A 365 16.63 -22.76 -38.24
CA TRP A 365 15.32 -23.26 -38.60
C TRP A 365 14.69 -22.37 -39.68
N ALA A 366 13.87 -22.98 -40.54
CA ALA A 366 13.10 -22.23 -41.52
C ALA A 366 12.25 -21.18 -40.79
N THR A 367 12.25 -19.94 -41.26
CA THR A 367 11.45 -18.89 -40.62
C THR A 367 9.98 -19.05 -41.03
N PRO A 368 9.02 -19.20 -40.10
CA PRO A 368 7.60 -19.22 -40.43
C PRO A 368 7.17 -17.99 -41.23
N GLU A 369 6.26 -18.16 -42.18
CA GLU A 369 5.82 -17.08 -43.08
C GLU A 369 5.38 -15.80 -42.35
N PRO A 370 4.55 -15.84 -41.29
CA PRO A 370 4.16 -14.63 -40.56
C PRO A 370 5.30 -13.94 -39.79
N LEU A 371 6.46 -14.60 -39.66
CA LEU A 371 7.68 -14.06 -39.04
C LEU A 371 8.68 -13.51 -40.06
N ARG A 372 8.50 -13.77 -41.36
CA ARG A 372 9.48 -13.48 -42.41
C ARG A 372 9.87 -11.99 -42.45
N GLU A 373 8.90 -11.09 -42.39
CA GLU A 373 9.15 -9.64 -42.37
C GLU A 373 9.98 -9.22 -41.15
N ARG A 374 9.66 -9.75 -39.97
CA ARG A 374 10.38 -9.44 -38.74
C ARG A 374 11.82 -9.95 -38.79
N TRP A 375 12.05 -11.12 -39.37
CA TRP A 375 13.39 -11.68 -39.56
C TRP A 375 14.20 -10.90 -40.59
N GLU A 376 13.56 -10.42 -41.66
CA GLU A 376 14.20 -9.52 -42.62
C GLU A 376 14.61 -8.20 -41.94
N ASN A 377 13.81 -7.69 -41.01
CA ASN A 377 14.19 -6.53 -40.20
C ASN A 377 15.34 -6.80 -39.22
N VAL A 378 15.59 -8.05 -38.83
CA VAL A 378 16.69 -8.41 -37.93
C VAL A 378 17.97 -8.72 -38.70
N TYR A 379 17.90 -9.53 -39.75
CA TYR A 379 19.07 -10.06 -40.46
C TYR A 379 19.25 -9.49 -41.87
N GLY A 380 18.21 -8.89 -42.45
CA GLY A 380 18.22 -8.35 -43.80
C GLY A 380 19.06 -7.09 -43.93
N ASN A 381 19.87 -7.05 -44.99
CA ASN A 381 20.71 -5.91 -45.38
C ASN A 381 21.57 -5.34 -44.24
N VAL A 382 22.13 -6.20 -43.38
CA VAL A 382 23.10 -5.83 -42.33
C VAL A 382 24.52 -5.91 -42.93
N LYS A 383 24.99 -4.84 -43.57
CA LYS A 383 26.31 -4.84 -44.23
C LYS A 383 27.45 -4.71 -43.23
N VAL A 384 28.60 -5.31 -43.55
CA VAL A 384 29.80 -5.36 -42.71
C VAL A 384 30.26 -3.97 -42.29
N GLU A 385 30.35 -3.05 -43.25
CA GLU A 385 30.77 -1.66 -43.06
C GLU A 385 29.79 -0.80 -42.24
N GLU A 386 28.53 -1.23 -42.13
CA GLU A 386 27.47 -0.53 -41.40
C GLU A 386 27.29 -1.08 -39.96
N GLN A 387 27.98 -2.17 -39.58
CA GLN A 387 27.83 -2.77 -38.24
C GLN A 387 28.44 -1.92 -37.14
N ILE A 388 27.64 -1.60 -36.12
CA ILE A 388 28.04 -0.79 -34.97
C ILE A 388 28.14 -1.66 -33.73
N PHE A 389 29.28 -1.55 -33.04
CA PHE A 389 29.57 -2.19 -31.75
C PHE A 389 29.76 -1.09 -30.70
N PRO A 390 28.72 -0.72 -29.95
CA PRO A 390 28.85 0.24 -28.87
C PRO A 390 29.87 -0.27 -27.84
N LEU A 391 30.85 0.56 -27.47
CA LEU A 391 31.77 0.26 -26.36
C LEU A 391 31.13 0.57 -25.01
N GLU A 392 30.28 1.58 -24.95
CA GLU A 392 29.57 2.00 -23.75
C GLU A 392 28.08 1.63 -23.83
N PRO A 393 27.45 1.35 -22.68
CA PRO A 393 26.02 1.11 -22.63
C PRO A 393 25.26 2.34 -23.15
N LYS A 394 24.47 2.14 -24.21
CA LYS A 394 23.55 3.13 -24.77
C LYS A 394 22.13 2.61 -24.68
N LEU A 395 21.19 3.47 -24.30
CA LEU A 395 19.78 3.13 -24.41
C LEU A 395 19.41 2.91 -25.87
N ARG A 396 18.59 1.89 -26.11
CA ARG A 396 17.94 1.69 -27.40
C ARG A 396 17.00 2.88 -27.60
N LYS A 397 17.21 3.66 -28.67
CA LYS A 397 16.30 4.74 -29.04
C LYS A 397 14.90 4.18 -29.20
N THR A 398 13.95 4.76 -28.50
CA THR A 398 12.50 4.55 -28.68
C THR A 398 11.99 5.63 -29.65
N VAL A 399 10.85 5.43 -30.35
CA VAL A 399 10.27 6.49 -31.19
C VAL A 399 10.16 7.74 -30.36
N ASP A 400 10.89 8.78 -30.77
CA ASP A 400 10.67 10.14 -30.27
C ASP A 400 9.23 10.47 -30.63
N VAL A 401 8.38 10.58 -29.60
CA VAL A 401 7.02 11.11 -29.74
C VAL A 401 7.06 12.63 -30.00
N ASP A 402 8.25 13.22 -30.14
CA ASP A 402 8.48 14.66 -30.26
C ASP A 402 9.31 15.02 -31.50
N PHE A 403 8.76 14.81 -32.70
CA PHE A 403 9.21 15.55 -33.88
C PHE A 403 8.05 16.08 -34.73
N GLU A 404 6.97 16.51 -34.07
CA GLU A 404 6.07 17.50 -34.64
C GLU A 404 5.28 18.16 -33.50
N ARG A 405 5.95 19.03 -32.75
CA ARG A 405 5.25 20.11 -32.03
C ARG A 405 6.16 21.30 -31.79
N LYS A 406 6.45 21.98 -32.89
CA LYS A 406 6.46 23.46 -32.91
C LYS A 406 5.01 23.97 -32.89
N ASP A 407 4.16 23.44 -32.02
CA ASP A 407 2.87 24.07 -31.76
C ASP A 407 3.00 24.81 -30.46
N ALA A 408 2.52 26.05 -30.50
CA ALA A 408 2.41 26.93 -29.36
C ALA A 408 1.98 26.13 -28.11
N LEU A 409 2.72 26.27 -27.01
CA LEU A 409 2.39 25.72 -25.70
C LEU A 409 0.88 25.64 -25.35
N PRO A 410 -0.03 26.54 -25.78
CA PRO A 410 -1.48 26.34 -25.70
C PRO A 410 -2.04 25.00 -26.19
N THR A 411 -1.40 24.28 -27.12
CA THR A 411 -1.92 23.03 -27.71
C THR A 411 -1.26 21.75 -27.18
N GLN A 412 -0.22 21.84 -26.34
CA GLN A 412 0.44 20.68 -25.72
C GLN A 412 -0.54 19.93 -24.79
N GLU A 413 -0.56 18.60 -24.86
CA GLU A 413 -1.45 17.76 -24.05
C GLU A 413 -1.05 17.81 -22.56
N ILE A 414 -2.04 17.75 -21.67
CA ILE A 414 -1.83 17.88 -20.22
C ILE A 414 -1.34 16.54 -19.65
N GLU A 415 -0.10 16.51 -19.15
CA GLU A 415 0.48 15.33 -18.50
C GLU A 415 0.02 15.23 -17.03
N TYR A 416 -0.48 14.08 -16.59
CA TYR A 416 -0.92 13.89 -15.21
C TYR A 416 0.12 13.14 -14.35
N LEU A 417 0.69 13.80 -13.36
CA LEU A 417 1.73 13.27 -12.47
C LEU A 417 1.20 12.97 -11.06
N TYR A 418 1.74 11.96 -10.38
CA TYR A 418 1.38 11.68 -8.99
C TYR A 418 2.09 12.64 -8.03
N LEU A 419 1.30 13.30 -7.19
CA LEU A 419 1.78 14.22 -6.17
C LEU A 419 1.90 13.50 -4.82
N GLU A 420 3.04 13.66 -4.16
CA GLU A 420 3.24 13.36 -2.75
C GLU A 420 3.43 14.66 -1.95
N LEU A 421 3.32 14.57 -0.61
CA LEU A 421 3.46 15.77 0.24
C LEU A 421 4.86 16.39 0.11
N GLU A 422 5.87 15.56 -0.13
CA GLU A 422 7.29 15.91 -0.20
C GLU A 422 7.79 16.16 -1.62
N THR A 423 6.97 15.94 -2.66
CA THR A 423 7.34 16.21 -4.05
C THR A 423 7.72 17.69 -4.23
N PRO A 424 8.94 18.00 -4.73
CA PRO A 424 9.35 19.36 -5.04
C PRO A 424 8.49 19.91 -6.20
N LEU A 425 8.03 21.15 -6.07
CA LEU A 425 7.15 21.77 -7.06
C LEU A 425 7.97 22.46 -8.17
N PRO A 426 7.63 22.25 -9.45
CA PRO A 426 8.31 22.91 -10.56
C PRO A 426 7.93 24.38 -10.70
N THR A 427 8.82 25.16 -11.30
CA THR A 427 8.67 26.61 -11.46
C THR A 427 7.85 26.94 -12.72
N PRO A 428 6.71 27.65 -12.64
CA PRO A 428 5.95 28.05 -13.82
C PRO A 428 6.75 28.95 -14.78
N ARG A 429 6.53 28.81 -16.09
CA ARG A 429 7.17 29.67 -17.10
C ARG A 429 6.38 30.97 -17.24
N ILE A 430 6.83 32.03 -16.56
CA ILE A 430 6.20 33.36 -16.59
C ILE A 430 7.13 34.34 -17.30
N THR A 431 6.63 35.06 -18.32
CA THR A 431 7.34 36.13 -19.02
C THR A 431 7.11 37.48 -18.33
N LEU A 432 8.18 38.21 -17.97
CA LEU A 432 8.12 39.55 -17.38
C LEU A 432 8.98 40.54 -18.19
N PRO A 433 8.39 41.64 -18.74
CA PRO A 433 6.98 42.03 -18.71
C PRO A 433 6.08 41.11 -19.59
N PRO A 434 4.75 41.10 -19.37
CA PRO A 434 3.82 40.29 -20.17
C PRO A 434 3.88 40.65 -21.66
N GLY A 435 3.85 39.65 -22.55
CA GLY A 435 3.83 39.85 -24.01
C GLY A 435 2.49 40.38 -24.55
N PRO A 436 2.40 40.68 -25.86
CA PRO A 436 1.27 41.40 -26.49
C PRO A 436 -0.12 40.72 -26.49
N ASN A 437 -0.30 39.58 -25.80
CA ASN A 437 -1.57 38.88 -25.57
C ASN A 437 -1.60 38.18 -24.19
N GLN A 438 -0.72 38.58 -23.25
CA GLN A 438 -0.61 37.99 -21.92
C GLN A 438 -1.16 38.95 -20.87
N SER A 439 -2.01 38.43 -19.99
CA SER A 439 -2.40 39.14 -18.78
C SER A 439 -1.31 38.96 -17.69
N PRO A 440 -1.28 39.80 -16.65
CA PRO A 440 -0.40 39.58 -15.51
C PRO A 440 -0.57 38.17 -14.96
N ALA A 441 0.54 37.47 -14.68
CA ALA A 441 0.48 36.11 -14.16
C ALA A 441 -0.25 36.11 -12.80
N PRO A 442 -1.19 35.18 -12.58
CA PRO A 442 -1.84 35.04 -11.28
C PRO A 442 -0.80 34.71 -10.20
N GLU A 443 -1.06 35.16 -8.98
CA GLU A 443 -0.17 34.92 -7.85
C GLU A 443 -0.16 33.41 -7.49
N CYS A 444 1.05 32.85 -7.28
CA CYS A 444 1.19 31.45 -6.88
C CYS A 444 0.49 31.22 -5.53
N PRO A 445 -0.35 30.18 -5.39
CA PRO A 445 -1.01 29.91 -4.13
C PRO A 445 0.02 29.67 -3.02
N ASP A 446 -0.24 30.18 -1.81
CA ASP A 446 0.62 29.86 -0.66
C ASP A 446 0.58 28.35 -0.37
N MET A 447 1.70 27.68 -0.59
CA MET A 447 1.84 26.23 -0.40
C MET A 447 2.11 25.85 1.07
N LYS A 448 2.46 26.81 1.93
CA LYS A 448 2.76 26.56 3.35
C LYS A 448 1.55 26.00 4.10
N GLN A 449 0.34 26.25 3.62
CA GLN A 449 -0.88 25.70 4.21
C GLN A 449 -1.08 24.19 3.95
N TYR A 450 -0.37 23.60 2.98
CA TYR A 450 -0.49 22.20 2.58
C TYR A 450 0.69 21.31 3.03
N ILE A 451 1.53 21.79 3.93
CA ILE A 451 2.65 21.01 4.46
C ILE A 451 2.16 19.79 5.26
N SER A 452 2.98 18.74 5.28
CA SER A 452 2.75 17.57 6.12
C SER A 452 2.49 17.96 7.58
N PRO A 453 1.41 17.47 8.23
CA PRO A 453 1.11 17.77 9.63
C PRO A 453 2.19 17.29 10.61
N PHE A 454 2.99 16.29 10.22
CA PHE A 454 4.16 15.86 10.99
C PHE A 454 5.24 16.95 11.09
N LEU A 455 5.30 17.87 10.12
CA LEU A 455 6.29 18.95 10.08
C LEU A 455 5.78 20.25 10.76
N TRP A 456 4.58 20.27 11.32
CA TRP A 456 4.07 21.46 11.99
C TRP A 456 4.92 21.86 13.20
N PRO A 457 5.08 23.18 13.43
CA PRO A 457 5.81 23.65 14.61
C PRO A 457 5.09 23.19 15.89
N LYS A 458 5.88 22.93 16.95
CA LYS A 458 5.37 22.36 18.22
C LYS A 458 4.17 23.12 18.77
N TRP A 459 4.15 24.45 18.71
CA TRP A 459 3.02 25.25 19.20
C TRP A 459 1.70 24.89 18.49
N ARG A 460 1.74 24.62 17.18
CA ARG A 460 0.54 24.26 16.40
C ARG A 460 0.07 22.86 16.76
N LYS A 461 0.98 21.89 16.91
CA LYS A 461 0.63 20.53 17.35
C LYS A 461 0.03 20.55 18.77
N THR A 462 0.63 21.31 19.67
CA THR A 462 0.14 21.52 21.03
C THR A 462 -1.23 22.18 21.04
N MET A 463 -1.45 23.22 20.23
CA MET A 463 -2.76 23.87 20.09
C MET A 463 -3.85 22.90 19.61
N MET A 464 -3.58 22.10 18.57
CA MET A 464 -4.53 21.08 18.07
C MET A 464 -4.85 20.04 19.14
N THR A 465 -3.85 19.63 19.92
CA THR A 465 -4.02 18.69 21.03
C THR A 465 -4.91 19.29 22.12
N TRP A 466 -4.69 20.55 22.53
CA TRP A 466 -5.52 21.21 23.54
C TRP A 466 -6.95 21.47 23.09
N ILE A 467 -7.16 21.89 21.83
CA ILE A 467 -8.51 22.03 21.27
C ILE A 467 -9.22 20.67 21.31
N SER A 468 -8.54 19.60 20.88
CA SER A 468 -9.08 18.24 20.89
C SER A 468 -9.41 17.76 22.30
N CYS A 469 -8.54 18.03 23.29
CA CYS A 469 -8.80 17.72 24.69
C CYS A 469 -10.00 18.51 25.23
N GLY A 470 -10.11 19.80 24.90
CA GLY A 470 -11.23 20.64 25.33
C GLY A 470 -12.57 20.13 24.83
N VAL A 471 -12.69 19.80 23.54
CA VAL A 471 -13.94 19.23 23.00
C VAL A 471 -14.22 17.82 23.53
N THR A 472 -13.17 17.03 23.82
CA THR A 472 -13.31 15.73 24.48
C THR A 472 -13.90 15.90 25.88
N ALA A 473 -13.44 16.90 26.63
CA ALA A 473 -13.96 17.21 27.95
C ALA A 473 -15.43 17.65 27.90
N LEU A 474 -15.84 18.46 26.92
CA LEU A 474 -17.25 18.84 26.73
C LEU A 474 -18.14 17.63 26.35
N ALA A 475 -17.62 16.72 25.52
CA ALA A 475 -18.30 15.47 25.21
C ALA A 475 -18.47 14.59 26.48
N GLY A 476 -17.43 14.50 27.32
CA GLY A 476 -17.52 13.83 28.63
C GLY A 476 -18.50 14.52 29.59
N TYR A 477 -18.51 15.86 29.61
CA TYR A 477 -19.43 16.66 30.41
C TYR A 477 -20.89 16.36 30.09
N SER A 478 -21.22 16.23 28.80
CA SER A 478 -22.58 15.87 28.32
C SER A 478 -23.13 14.57 28.91
N ALA A 479 -22.27 13.64 29.28
CA ALA A 479 -22.72 12.37 29.85
C ALA A 479 -23.34 12.57 31.25
N GLY A 480 -22.71 13.42 32.07
CA GLY A 480 -23.08 13.63 33.48
C GLY A 480 -23.99 14.82 33.77
N GLU A 481 -24.15 15.76 32.82
CA GLU A 481 -24.86 17.03 33.03
C GLU A 481 -26.33 16.88 33.45
N VAL A 482 -26.96 15.75 33.09
CA VAL A 482 -28.38 15.48 33.36
C VAL A 482 -28.64 15.03 34.80
N SER A 483 -27.62 14.57 35.53
CA SER A 483 -27.81 13.95 36.84
C SER A 483 -28.31 14.94 37.93
N PRO A 484 -27.71 16.14 38.10
CA PRO A 484 -28.08 16.99 39.23
C PRO A 484 -29.51 17.56 39.21
N ALA A 485 -30.14 17.66 38.03
CA ALA A 485 -31.52 18.13 37.87
C ALA A 485 -32.59 17.01 37.96
N SER A 486 -32.18 15.77 38.25
CA SER A 486 -33.06 14.60 38.21
C SER A 486 -34.31 14.73 39.08
N THR A 487 -34.18 15.21 40.33
CA THR A 487 -35.33 15.37 41.24
C THR A 487 -36.35 16.39 40.72
N GLU A 488 -35.88 17.54 40.22
CA GLU A 488 -36.75 18.59 39.70
C GLU A 488 -37.48 18.12 38.42
N LEU A 489 -36.75 17.49 37.50
CA LEU A 489 -37.28 17.10 36.19
C LEU A 489 -38.16 15.86 36.22
N THR A 490 -37.88 14.90 37.11
CA THR A 490 -38.77 13.74 37.33
C THR A 490 -40.13 14.18 37.88
N ALA A 491 -40.14 15.11 38.85
CA ALA A 491 -41.36 15.71 39.38
C ALA A 491 -42.11 16.52 38.31
N LYS A 492 -41.41 17.35 37.53
CA LYS A 492 -42.00 18.18 36.48
C LYS A 492 -42.72 17.36 35.40
N TRP A 493 -42.15 16.23 34.98
CA TRP A 493 -42.72 15.38 33.92
C TRP A 493 -43.55 14.22 34.44
N GLY A 494 -43.64 14.02 35.76
CA GLY A 494 -44.38 12.91 36.36
C GLY A 494 -43.83 11.53 35.99
N ILE A 495 -42.50 11.40 35.89
CA ILE A 495 -41.81 10.16 35.47
C ILE A 495 -40.91 9.62 36.57
N SER A 496 -40.61 8.31 36.53
CA SER A 496 -39.69 7.69 37.49
C SER A 496 -38.23 8.01 37.18
N SER A 497 -37.34 7.88 38.17
CA SER A 497 -35.90 8.06 38.00
C SER A 497 -35.29 7.09 36.98
N VAL A 498 -35.82 5.88 36.86
CA VAL A 498 -35.39 4.90 35.85
C VAL A 498 -35.71 5.41 34.44
N VAL A 499 -36.93 5.93 34.23
CA VAL A 499 -37.33 6.52 32.95
C VAL A 499 -36.46 7.74 32.64
N TYR A 500 -36.21 8.61 33.62
CA TYR A 500 -35.33 9.77 33.44
C TYR A 500 -33.90 9.39 33.02
N ASN A 501 -33.34 8.32 33.59
CA ASN A 501 -32.00 7.82 33.26
C ASN A 501 -31.87 7.29 31.83
N LEU A 502 -32.98 7.01 31.13
CA LEU A 502 -32.95 6.73 29.69
C LEU A 502 -32.32 7.89 28.90
N SER A 503 -32.33 9.11 29.43
CA SER A 503 -31.63 10.25 28.81
C SER A 503 -30.12 10.01 28.69
N ILE A 504 -29.49 9.33 29.65
CA ILE A 504 -28.07 8.94 29.58
C ILE A 504 -27.90 7.78 28.60
N THR A 505 -28.78 6.77 28.67
CA THR A 505 -28.73 5.60 27.78
C THR A 505 -28.86 5.99 26.30
N ILE A 506 -29.82 6.85 25.97
CA ILE A 506 -30.09 7.28 24.59
C ILE A 506 -28.94 8.15 24.05
N PHE A 507 -28.35 9.01 24.89
CA PHE A 507 -27.11 9.71 24.54
C PHE A 507 -25.98 8.72 24.23
N CYS A 508 -25.78 7.71 25.09
CA CYS A 508 -24.75 6.69 24.89
C CYS A 508 -24.98 5.84 23.62
N ILE A 509 -26.22 5.52 23.26
CA ILE A 509 -26.54 4.79 22.03
C ILE A 509 -26.14 5.63 20.81
N GLY A 510 -26.52 6.90 20.76
CA GLY A 510 -26.08 7.82 19.71
C GLY A 510 -24.55 7.92 19.65
N PHE A 511 -23.90 8.00 20.82
CA PHE A 511 -22.45 8.05 20.95
C PHE A 511 -21.74 6.78 20.47
N ALA A 512 -22.34 5.60 20.69
CA ALA A 512 -21.78 4.30 20.33
C ALA A 512 -21.89 4.01 18.83
N LEU A 513 -23.04 4.33 18.21
CA LEU A 513 -23.35 3.95 16.84
C LEU A 513 -22.80 4.92 15.80
N ALA A 514 -22.81 6.23 16.08
CA ALA A 514 -22.41 7.24 15.11
C ALA A 514 -20.96 7.08 14.58
N PRO A 515 -19.94 6.75 15.40
CA PRO A 515 -18.57 6.57 14.93
C PRO A 515 -18.41 5.47 13.88
N MET A 516 -19.29 4.46 13.87
CA MET A 516 -19.24 3.37 12.88
C MET A 516 -19.47 3.88 11.46
N VAL A 517 -20.16 5.01 11.32
CA VAL A 517 -20.40 5.69 10.04
C VAL A 517 -19.47 6.90 9.89
N LEU A 518 -19.40 7.76 10.91
CA LEU A 518 -18.67 9.04 10.82
C LEU A 518 -17.15 8.87 10.69
N ALA A 519 -16.56 7.79 11.20
CA ALA A 519 -15.11 7.56 11.08
C ALA A 519 -14.67 7.41 9.61
N PRO A 520 -15.23 6.47 8.82
CA PRO A 520 -14.94 6.39 7.38
C PRO A 520 -15.18 7.68 6.61
N PHE A 521 -16.29 8.38 6.89
CA PHE A 521 -16.57 9.67 6.25
C PHE A 521 -15.47 10.71 6.51
N SER A 522 -14.93 10.75 7.72
CA SER A 522 -13.84 11.66 8.08
C SER A 522 -12.50 11.28 7.44
N GLU A 523 -12.29 10.01 7.07
CA GLU A 523 -11.07 9.58 6.35
C GLU A 523 -11.07 10.04 4.89
N LEU A 524 -12.25 10.18 4.28
CA LEU A 524 -12.45 10.62 2.89
C LEU A 524 -12.53 12.13 2.74
N ASN A 525 -13.30 12.78 3.62
CA ASN A 525 -13.62 14.20 3.51
C ASN A 525 -12.72 15.08 4.39
N GLY A 526 -11.94 14.45 5.28
CA GLY A 526 -11.06 15.11 6.25
C GLY A 526 -11.69 15.20 7.62
N ARG A 527 -10.85 15.44 8.64
CA ARG A 527 -11.28 15.53 10.04
C ARG A 527 -12.02 16.84 10.30
N ARG A 528 -11.52 17.96 9.76
CA ARG A 528 -12.06 19.30 10.05
C ARG A 528 -13.56 19.46 9.76
N PRO A 529 -14.08 19.13 8.55
CA PRO A 529 -15.50 19.35 8.27
C PRO A 529 -16.41 18.53 9.20
N ILE A 530 -16.00 17.31 9.54
CA ILE A 530 -16.76 16.46 10.46
C ILE A 530 -16.74 17.04 11.88
N PHE A 531 -15.60 17.54 12.38
CA PHE A 531 -15.54 18.22 13.68
C PHE A 531 -16.46 19.46 13.75
N VAL A 532 -16.49 20.29 12.70
CA VAL A 532 -17.34 21.48 12.66
C VAL A 532 -18.82 21.10 12.62
N VAL A 533 -19.22 20.22 11.70
CA VAL A 533 -20.62 19.80 11.55
C VAL A 533 -21.12 19.09 12.80
N SER A 534 -20.34 18.14 13.33
CA SER A 534 -20.66 17.47 14.58
C SER A 534 -20.76 18.44 15.75
N GLY A 535 -19.90 19.47 15.81
CA GLY A 535 -19.96 20.52 16.83
C GLY A 535 -21.20 21.40 16.75
N VAL A 536 -21.62 21.78 15.54
CA VAL A 536 -22.87 22.51 15.33
C VAL A 536 -24.07 21.67 15.75
N VAL A 537 -24.13 20.41 15.32
CA VAL A 537 -25.20 19.46 15.72
C VAL A 537 -25.21 19.28 17.23
N PHE A 538 -24.04 19.04 17.83
CA PHE A 538 -23.86 18.89 19.27
C PHE A 538 -24.40 20.11 20.04
N THR A 539 -23.97 21.31 19.66
CA THR A 539 -24.38 22.56 20.30
C THR A 539 -25.88 22.83 20.13
N ALA A 540 -26.42 22.63 18.92
CA ALA A 540 -27.84 22.79 18.65
C ALA A 540 -28.70 21.83 19.48
N CYS A 541 -28.24 20.58 19.65
CA CYS A 541 -28.93 19.60 20.49
C CYS A 541 -28.86 19.96 21.98
N ILE A 542 -27.76 20.52 22.47
CA ILE A 542 -27.69 21.04 23.85
C ILE A 542 -28.72 22.16 24.05
N ILE A 543 -28.83 23.10 23.10
CA ILE A 543 -29.85 24.17 23.14
C ILE A 543 -31.25 23.55 23.17
N ALA A 544 -31.51 22.54 22.33
CA ALA A 544 -32.78 21.82 22.31
C ALA A 544 -33.07 21.09 23.65
N CYS A 545 -32.06 20.51 24.31
CA CYS A 545 -32.19 19.93 25.64
C CYS A 545 -32.61 20.97 26.69
N GLY A 546 -32.08 22.19 26.64
CA GLY A 546 -32.49 23.28 27.53
C GLY A 546 -33.86 23.89 27.20
N GLY A 547 -34.21 23.92 25.91
CA GLY A 547 -35.44 24.52 25.40
C GLY A 547 -36.66 23.60 25.41
N THR A 548 -36.48 22.28 25.50
CA THR A 548 -37.61 21.34 25.46
C THR A 548 -38.51 21.44 26.69
N HIS A 549 -39.81 21.29 26.46
CA HIS A 549 -40.82 21.19 27.52
C HIS A 549 -41.29 19.74 27.73
N LEU A 550 -40.94 18.83 26.84
CA LEU A 550 -41.35 17.43 26.84
C LEU A 550 -40.15 16.51 27.08
N PHE A 551 -40.35 15.45 27.86
CA PHE A 551 -39.32 14.43 28.08
C PHE A 551 -38.94 13.70 26.78
N ALA A 552 -39.91 13.39 25.91
CA ALA A 552 -39.62 12.79 24.60
C ALA A 552 -38.72 13.69 23.73
N GLY A 553 -38.96 15.02 23.77
CA GLY A 553 -38.10 16.00 23.11
C GLY A 553 -36.68 16.00 23.66
N LEU A 554 -36.53 15.84 24.99
CA LEU A 554 -35.22 15.66 25.62
C LEU A 554 -34.51 14.40 25.09
N LEU A 555 -35.19 13.25 25.01
CA LEU A 555 -34.58 12.01 24.52
C LEU A 555 -34.10 12.12 23.07
N VAL A 556 -34.90 12.72 22.18
CA VAL A 556 -34.50 12.94 20.78
C VAL A 556 -33.29 13.86 20.71
N ALA A 557 -33.30 14.98 21.44
CA ALA A 557 -32.17 15.89 21.50
C ALA A 557 -30.91 15.20 22.06
N ARG A 558 -31.05 14.36 23.09
CA ARG A 558 -29.96 13.60 23.71
C ARG A 558 -29.35 12.57 22.75
N PHE A 559 -30.16 11.89 21.93
CA PHE A 559 -29.65 10.97 20.91
C PHE A 559 -28.71 11.69 19.94
N PHE A 560 -29.18 12.79 19.35
CA PHE A 560 -28.40 13.55 18.38
C PHE A 560 -27.25 14.33 19.03
N GLN A 561 -27.38 14.74 20.30
CA GLN A 561 -26.27 15.23 21.11
C GLN A 561 -25.18 14.16 21.23
N GLY A 562 -25.55 12.90 21.49
CA GLY A 562 -24.64 11.76 21.52
C GLY A 562 -23.95 11.54 20.17
N VAL A 563 -24.71 11.59 19.07
CA VAL A 563 -24.17 11.51 17.70
C VAL A 563 -23.11 12.58 17.45
N GLY A 564 -23.41 13.85 17.77
CA GLY A 564 -22.47 14.97 17.62
C GLY A 564 -21.25 14.87 18.54
N ALA A 565 -21.45 14.48 19.81
CA ALA A 565 -20.37 14.34 20.79
C ALA A 565 -19.40 13.21 20.45
N SER A 566 -19.87 12.16 19.78
CA SER A 566 -19.09 10.95 19.46
C SER A 566 -17.80 11.25 18.68
N THR A 567 -17.84 12.22 17.77
CA THR A 567 -16.70 12.68 16.97
C THR A 567 -15.56 13.19 17.85
N PHE A 568 -15.90 13.91 18.92
CA PHE A 568 -14.94 14.53 19.83
C PHE A 568 -14.23 13.55 20.75
N SER A 569 -14.67 12.29 20.81
CA SER A 569 -13.92 11.24 21.51
C SER A 569 -13.23 10.30 20.51
N THR A 570 -13.96 9.83 19.49
CA THR A 570 -13.47 8.76 18.63
C THR A 570 -12.45 9.23 17.59
N MET A 571 -12.56 10.45 17.08
CA MET A 571 -11.66 10.94 16.03
C MET A 571 -10.37 11.57 16.58
N VAL A 572 -10.35 11.96 17.86
CA VAL A 572 -9.19 12.64 18.46
C VAL A 572 -7.96 11.74 18.47
N GLY A 573 -8.13 10.44 18.68
CA GLY A 573 -7.04 9.46 18.52
C GLY A 573 -6.42 9.50 17.12
N GLY A 574 -7.27 9.62 16.08
CA GLY A 574 -6.85 9.78 14.70
C GLY A 574 -6.16 11.13 14.42
N VAL A 575 -6.66 12.22 15.02
CA VAL A 575 -6.03 13.54 14.93
C VAL A 575 -4.62 13.52 15.50
N ILE A 576 -4.43 12.88 16.66
CA ILE A 576 -3.12 12.76 17.30
C ILE A 576 -2.19 11.86 16.46
N SER A 577 -2.69 10.76 15.89
CA SER A 577 -1.87 9.89 15.03
C SER A 577 -1.49 10.53 13.70
N ASP A 578 -2.30 11.46 13.20
CA ASP A 578 -2.04 12.25 11.99
C ASP A 578 -0.94 13.33 12.22
N ILE A 579 -0.64 13.76 13.46
CA ILE A 579 0.33 14.83 13.77
C ILE A 579 1.58 14.40 14.58
N TYR A 580 1.54 13.25 15.26
CA TYR A 580 2.65 12.70 16.08
C TYR A 580 3.07 11.29 15.61
N HIS A 581 4.38 11.02 15.62
CA HIS A 581 4.94 9.68 15.40
C HIS A 581 4.70 8.77 16.62
N ALA A 582 4.70 7.45 16.41
CA ALA A 582 4.32 6.46 17.42
C ALA A 582 5.06 6.61 18.77
N GLU A 583 6.35 6.94 18.72
CA GLU A 583 7.21 7.11 19.89
C GLU A 583 6.81 8.32 20.76
N ASP A 584 6.27 9.38 20.14
CA ASP A 584 5.89 10.63 20.79
C ASP A 584 4.41 10.68 21.22
N ARG A 585 3.62 9.64 20.91
CA ARG A 585 2.15 9.65 21.10
C ARG A 585 1.69 9.51 22.55
N ASN A 586 2.50 8.97 23.46
CA ASN A 586 2.06 8.66 24.82
C ASN A 586 1.51 9.90 25.56
N THR A 587 2.23 11.02 25.52
CA THR A 587 1.84 12.24 26.25
C THR A 587 0.54 12.85 25.72
N PRO A 588 0.38 13.13 24.41
CA PRO A 588 -0.91 13.58 23.86
C PRO A 588 -2.07 12.63 24.15
N MET A 589 -1.83 11.31 24.13
CA MET A 589 -2.87 10.31 24.34
C MET A 589 -3.31 10.22 25.81
N ALA A 590 -2.37 10.39 26.75
CA ALA A 590 -2.67 10.52 28.17
C ALA A 590 -3.48 11.79 28.45
N LEU A 591 -3.13 12.94 27.85
CA LEU A 591 -3.89 14.19 27.99
C LEU A 591 -5.32 14.06 27.45
N PHE A 592 -5.49 13.46 26.28
CA PHE A 592 -6.81 13.18 25.69
C PHE A 592 -7.66 12.29 26.61
N SER A 593 -7.08 11.19 27.10
CA SER A 593 -7.77 10.24 27.97
C SER A 593 -8.16 10.89 29.29
N GLY A 594 -7.25 11.69 29.87
CA GLY A 594 -7.52 12.50 31.05
C GLY A 594 -8.63 13.50 30.83
N ALA A 595 -8.64 14.21 29.69
CA ALA A 595 -9.69 15.20 29.39
C ALA A 595 -11.09 14.58 29.34
N ALA A 596 -11.24 13.37 28.80
CA ALA A 596 -12.52 12.65 28.77
C ALA A 596 -13.08 12.39 30.17
N LEU A 597 -12.28 11.83 31.08
CA LEU A 597 -12.71 11.56 32.45
C LEU A 597 -12.85 12.85 33.26
N PHE A 598 -11.96 13.82 33.06
CA PHE A 598 -12.04 15.11 33.74
C PHE A 598 -13.37 15.80 33.42
N GLY A 599 -13.76 15.86 32.14
CA GLY A 599 -15.06 16.40 31.72
C GLY A 599 -16.25 15.65 32.33
N THR A 600 -16.15 14.31 32.40
CA THR A 600 -17.17 13.45 33.01
C THR A 600 -17.39 13.80 34.50
N GLY A 601 -16.31 14.05 35.26
CA GLY A 601 -16.40 14.47 36.66
C GLY A 601 -16.78 15.94 36.84
N LEU A 602 -16.33 16.82 35.95
CA LEU A 602 -16.63 18.24 35.98
C LEU A 602 -18.12 18.52 35.79
N ALA A 603 -18.84 17.66 35.07
CA ALA A 603 -20.26 17.84 34.81
C ALA A 603 -21.13 17.88 36.08
N PRO A 604 -21.21 16.81 36.89
CA PRO A 604 -21.98 16.86 38.13
C PRO A 604 -21.51 17.97 39.08
N LEU A 605 -20.20 18.27 39.11
CA LEU A 605 -19.62 19.33 39.93
C LEU A 605 -20.16 20.73 39.59
N LEU A 606 -20.19 21.10 38.31
CA LEU A 606 -20.69 22.43 37.91
C LEU A 606 -22.21 22.46 37.81
N CYS A 607 -22.83 21.39 37.31
CA CYS A 607 -24.27 21.33 37.13
C CYS A 607 -25.03 21.34 38.45
N SER A 608 -24.48 20.77 39.53
CA SER A 608 -25.10 20.83 40.86
C SER A 608 -25.17 22.26 41.40
N VAL A 609 -24.08 23.03 41.26
CA VAL A 609 -24.01 24.45 41.66
C VAL A 609 -25.00 25.27 40.83
N ILE A 610 -25.06 25.04 39.52
CA ILE A 610 -25.98 25.74 38.62
C ILE A 610 -27.44 25.47 39.00
N VAL A 611 -27.84 24.21 39.22
CA VAL A 611 -29.21 23.86 39.62
C VAL A 611 -29.56 24.39 41.00
N TYR A 612 -28.59 24.43 41.92
CA TYR A 612 -28.83 24.92 43.28
C TYR A 612 -29.08 26.44 43.33
N HIS A 613 -28.40 27.21 42.49
CA HIS A 613 -28.50 28.68 42.48
C HIS A 613 -29.37 29.26 41.35
N THR A 614 -29.70 28.46 40.33
CA THR A 614 -30.46 28.89 39.16
C THR A 614 -31.43 27.79 38.72
N THR A 615 -31.92 27.83 37.48
CA THR A 615 -32.84 26.78 36.95
C THR A 615 -32.06 25.69 36.21
N TRP A 616 -32.57 24.46 36.18
CA TRP A 616 -31.98 23.36 35.39
C TRP A 616 -31.68 23.70 33.92
N ARG A 617 -32.42 24.63 33.30
CA ARG A 617 -32.16 25.06 31.91
C ARG A 617 -30.76 25.64 31.72
N TRP A 618 -30.22 26.30 32.74
CA TRP A 618 -28.90 26.91 32.69
C TRP A 618 -27.76 25.88 32.68
N ILE A 619 -28.00 24.62 33.06
CA ILE A 619 -27.06 23.52 32.79
C ILE A 619 -26.77 23.48 31.29
N TYR A 620 -27.83 23.40 30.49
CA TYR A 620 -27.73 23.29 29.05
C TYR A 620 -27.31 24.60 28.40
N TYR A 621 -27.84 25.75 28.82
CA TYR A 621 -27.46 27.03 28.21
C TYR A 621 -26.01 27.41 28.47
N SER A 622 -25.49 27.21 29.69
CA SER A 622 -24.08 27.45 29.99
C SER A 622 -23.17 26.52 29.17
N HIS A 623 -23.53 25.24 29.08
CA HIS A 623 -22.80 24.28 28.27
C HIS A 623 -22.88 24.60 26.76
N ALA A 624 -24.03 25.04 26.27
CA ALA A 624 -24.21 25.47 24.89
C ALA A 624 -23.34 26.69 24.55
N ILE A 625 -23.23 27.67 25.46
CA ILE A 625 -22.37 28.84 25.29
C ILE A 625 -20.91 28.40 25.15
N VAL A 626 -20.41 27.56 26.08
CA VAL A 626 -19.04 27.06 26.02
C VAL A 626 -18.81 26.22 24.77
N SER A 627 -19.76 25.36 24.41
CA SER A 627 -19.70 24.55 23.19
C SER A 627 -19.69 25.41 21.93
N ALA A 628 -20.51 26.45 21.86
CA ALA A 628 -20.52 27.39 20.74
C ALA A 628 -19.18 28.11 20.60
N VAL A 629 -18.58 28.55 21.71
CA VAL A 629 -17.23 29.13 21.71
C VAL A 629 -16.21 28.13 21.17
N PHE A 630 -16.25 26.86 21.59
CA PHE A 630 -15.39 25.82 21.04
C PHE A 630 -15.65 25.54 19.56
N VAL A 631 -16.91 25.57 19.10
CA VAL A 631 -17.23 25.44 17.66
C VAL A 631 -16.61 26.59 16.87
N LEU A 632 -16.67 27.82 17.38
CA LEU A 632 -15.98 28.96 16.76
C LEU A 632 -14.46 28.75 16.77
N ILE A 633 -13.88 28.29 17.88
CA ILE A 633 -12.45 27.97 17.96
C ILE A 633 -12.07 26.90 16.94
N ILE A 634 -12.87 25.83 16.80
CA ILE A 634 -12.63 24.78 15.81
C ILE A 634 -12.73 25.36 14.40
N PHE A 635 -13.78 26.15 14.14
CA PHE A 635 -14.00 26.75 12.83
C PHE A 635 -12.81 27.62 12.39
N PHE A 636 -12.31 28.49 13.26
CA PHE A 636 -11.21 29.40 12.92
C PHE A 636 -9.82 28.77 13.03
N PHE A 637 -9.56 27.98 14.08
CA PHE A 637 -8.21 27.52 14.43
C PHE A 637 -7.94 26.04 14.13
N PHE A 638 -8.95 25.16 14.11
CA PHE A 638 -8.74 23.74 13.79
C PHE A 638 -8.52 23.58 12.29
N LYS A 639 -7.34 23.09 11.92
CA LYS A 639 -6.93 22.87 10.53
C LYS A 639 -7.04 21.40 10.18
N GLU A 640 -7.16 21.11 8.89
CA GLU A 640 -7.19 19.73 8.43
C GLU A 640 -5.90 19.01 8.83
N THR A 641 -6.02 17.81 9.40
CA THR A 641 -4.89 16.97 9.83
C THR A 641 -4.72 15.75 8.93
N ARG A 642 -5.73 15.35 8.16
CA ARG A 642 -5.64 14.14 7.34
C ARG A 642 -4.72 14.38 6.14
N GLY A 643 -3.55 13.72 6.13
CA GLY A 643 -2.53 13.87 5.08
C GLY A 643 -3.06 13.66 3.66
N SER A 644 -3.85 12.60 3.43
CA SER A 644 -4.43 12.31 2.10
C SER A 644 -5.34 13.44 1.60
N VAL A 645 -6.15 14.04 2.48
CA VAL A 645 -7.07 15.14 2.11
C VAL A 645 -6.32 16.44 1.87
N ILE A 646 -5.28 16.72 2.68
CA ILE A 646 -4.39 17.86 2.44
C ILE A 646 -3.71 17.72 1.08
N LEU A 647 -3.25 16.51 0.74
CA LEU A 647 -2.61 16.20 -0.52
C LEU A 647 -3.56 16.37 -1.72
N SER A 648 -4.80 15.88 -1.63
CA SER A 648 -5.84 16.12 -2.65
C SER A 648 -6.09 17.61 -2.84
N ARG A 649 -6.19 18.39 -1.76
CA ARG A 649 -6.37 19.86 -1.85
C ARG A 649 -5.15 20.56 -2.43
N LYS A 650 -3.93 20.11 -2.11
CA LYS A 650 -2.67 20.61 -2.69
C LYS A 650 -2.68 20.40 -4.21
N ALA A 651 -3.01 19.20 -4.67
CA ALA A 651 -3.13 18.87 -6.09
C ALA A 651 -4.18 19.74 -6.81
N GLN A 652 -5.38 19.88 -6.22
CA GLN A 652 -6.44 20.73 -6.79
C GLN A 652 -6.04 22.21 -6.87
N ALA A 653 -5.39 22.76 -5.84
CA ALA A 653 -4.94 24.15 -5.84
C ALA A 653 -3.86 24.39 -6.91
N LEU A 654 -2.91 23.47 -7.05
CA LEU A 654 -1.88 23.52 -8.09
C LEU A 654 -2.49 23.42 -9.49
N ASN A 655 -3.46 22.51 -9.69
CA ASN A 655 -4.13 22.35 -10.96
C ASN A 655 -4.92 23.60 -11.36
N LYS A 656 -5.66 24.19 -10.42
CA LYS A 656 -6.38 25.45 -10.65
C LYS A 656 -5.42 26.62 -10.94
N TYR A 657 -4.27 26.65 -10.27
CA TYR A 657 -3.24 27.64 -10.54
C TYR A 657 -2.64 27.49 -11.95
N TYR A 658 -2.36 26.25 -12.38
CA TYR A 658 -1.88 25.98 -13.74
C TYR A 658 -2.94 26.30 -14.79
N GLU A 659 -4.22 26.04 -14.54
CA GLU A 659 -5.33 26.49 -15.40
C GLU A 659 -5.39 28.02 -15.52
N ALA A 660 -5.33 28.73 -14.39
CA ALA A 660 -5.35 30.20 -14.41
C ALA A 660 -4.13 30.83 -15.09
N LEU A 661 -2.95 30.20 -14.98
CA LEU A 661 -1.76 30.60 -15.73
C LEU A 661 -1.97 30.45 -17.23
N GLU A 662 -2.52 29.32 -17.65
CA GLU A 662 -2.81 29.02 -19.06
C GLU A 662 -3.87 30.00 -19.61
N ASP A 663 -4.91 30.31 -18.85
CA ASP A 663 -5.93 31.33 -19.22
C ASP A 663 -5.33 32.75 -19.36
N ALA A 664 -4.31 33.08 -18.55
CA ALA A 664 -3.59 34.34 -18.62
C ALA A 664 -2.53 34.39 -19.76
N GLY A 665 -2.38 33.30 -20.52
CA GLY A 665 -1.45 33.17 -21.64
C GLY A 665 -0.05 32.69 -21.25
N HIS A 666 0.14 32.18 -20.03
CA HIS A 666 1.39 31.59 -19.52
C HIS A 666 1.27 30.07 -19.47
N PHE A 667 1.93 29.39 -20.40
CA PHE A 667 1.76 27.95 -20.55
C PHE A 667 3.00 27.16 -20.11
N GLY A 668 2.74 26.13 -19.31
CA GLY A 668 3.73 25.15 -18.90
C GLY A 668 4.56 25.53 -17.67
N VAL A 669 5.17 24.51 -17.07
CA VAL A 669 6.09 24.60 -15.94
C VAL A 669 7.47 24.10 -16.35
N ILE A 670 8.49 24.76 -15.83
CA ILE A 670 9.90 24.42 -15.96
C ILE A 670 10.20 23.30 -14.97
N MET A 671 10.44 22.12 -15.50
CA MET A 671 10.95 20.98 -14.77
C MET A 671 12.40 20.76 -15.21
N ALA A 672 13.28 20.51 -14.25
CA ALA A 672 14.61 20.00 -14.58
C ALA A 672 14.46 18.58 -15.14
N ASP A 673 15.21 18.30 -16.21
CA ASP A 673 15.48 16.94 -16.65
C ASP A 673 16.19 16.15 -15.52
N GLU A 674 16.04 14.84 -15.48
CA GLU A 674 16.61 13.93 -14.46
C GLU A 674 18.16 13.95 -14.44
N SER A 675 18.80 14.57 -15.45
CA SER A 675 20.24 14.87 -15.54
C SER A 675 20.68 16.18 -14.86
N GLY A 676 19.75 17.09 -14.54
CA GLY A 676 20.03 18.42 -13.96
C GLY A 676 20.56 19.49 -14.94
N GLU A 677 20.88 19.14 -16.19
CA GLU A 677 21.54 20.05 -17.14
C GLU A 677 20.59 20.84 -18.05
N LYS A 678 19.35 20.36 -18.29
CA LYS A 678 18.37 21.04 -19.16
C LYS A 678 17.01 21.27 -18.48
N GLN A 679 16.48 22.48 -18.68
CA GLN A 679 15.17 22.92 -18.21
C GLN A 679 14.13 22.71 -19.30
N LEU A 680 13.21 21.76 -19.13
CA LEU A 680 12.12 21.47 -20.07
C LEU A 680 10.82 22.12 -19.58
N THR A 681 10.05 22.72 -20.51
CA THR A 681 8.74 23.29 -20.20
C THR A 681 7.64 22.32 -20.58
N LYS A 682 6.80 21.90 -19.63
CA LYS A 682 5.70 20.95 -19.84
C LYS A 682 4.39 21.46 -19.25
N ARG A 683 3.25 21.14 -19.86
CA ARG A 683 1.92 21.32 -19.24
C ARG A 683 1.59 20.10 -18.39
N ILE A 684 1.52 20.28 -17.07
CA ILE A 684 1.23 19.19 -16.13
C ILE A 684 -0.04 19.46 -15.33
N ARG A 685 -0.62 18.39 -14.78
CA ARG A 685 -1.59 18.38 -13.69
C ARG A 685 -1.25 17.29 -12.70
N TRP A 686 -1.62 17.49 -11.45
CA TRP A 686 -1.35 16.56 -10.35
C TRP A 686 -2.54 15.64 -10.10
N LYS A 687 -2.26 14.35 -9.93
CA LYS A 687 -3.15 13.28 -9.43
C LYS A 687 -2.66 12.79 -8.08
N VAL A 688 -3.55 12.18 -7.30
CA VAL A 688 -3.23 11.65 -5.98
C VAL A 688 -3.65 10.18 -5.91
N LYS A 689 -2.70 9.29 -5.63
CA LYS A 689 -2.90 7.83 -5.59
C LYS A 689 -3.99 7.41 -4.60
N SER A 690 -4.07 8.10 -3.45
CA SER A 690 -5.10 7.82 -2.44
C SER A 690 -6.52 8.13 -2.91
N ASP A 691 -6.70 8.91 -3.97
CA ASP A 691 -8.02 9.25 -4.51
C ASP A 691 -8.52 8.17 -5.47
N GLU A 692 -7.62 7.54 -6.23
CA GLU A 692 -7.92 6.43 -7.13
C GLU A 692 -8.22 5.12 -6.39
N GLN A 693 -7.59 4.91 -5.23
CA GLN A 693 -7.79 3.73 -4.38
C GLN A 693 -9.01 3.83 -3.44
N ARG A 694 -9.81 4.91 -3.53
CA ARG A 694 -10.99 5.07 -2.67
C ARG A 694 -12.05 4.04 -3.04
N ALA A 695 -12.34 3.13 -2.12
CA ALA A 695 -13.50 2.25 -2.21
C ALA A 695 -14.80 3.08 -2.25
N SER A 696 -15.89 2.47 -2.72
CA SER A 696 -17.21 3.13 -2.67
C SER A 696 -17.64 3.37 -1.22
N LEU A 697 -18.41 4.44 -0.99
CA LEU A 697 -18.91 4.79 0.35
C LEU A 697 -19.69 3.64 1.01
N GLY A 698 -20.51 2.93 0.23
CA GLY A 698 -21.25 1.76 0.70
C GLY A 698 -20.34 0.62 1.17
N GLN A 699 -19.27 0.32 0.43
CA GLN A 699 -18.30 -0.70 0.83
C GLN A 699 -17.56 -0.30 2.12
N MET A 700 -17.15 0.95 2.26
CA MET A 700 -16.48 1.42 3.49
C MET A 700 -17.39 1.34 4.71
N ILE A 701 -18.65 1.79 4.59
CA ILE A 701 -19.63 1.68 5.69
C ILE A 701 -19.90 0.21 6.02
N SER A 702 -20.09 -0.65 5.02
CA SER A 702 -20.32 -2.08 5.23
C SER A 702 -19.15 -2.73 5.99
N ILE A 703 -17.91 -2.45 5.58
CA ILE A 703 -16.71 -2.93 6.26
C ILE A 703 -16.65 -2.41 7.70
N SER A 704 -16.97 -1.13 7.92
CA SER A 704 -16.95 -0.51 9.25
C SER A 704 -18.05 -0.98 10.19
N LEU A 705 -19.19 -1.43 9.66
CA LEU A 705 -20.24 -2.05 10.47
C LEU A 705 -19.94 -3.52 10.77
N TYR A 706 -19.44 -4.27 9.79
CA TYR A 706 -19.21 -5.71 9.95
C TYR A 706 -17.95 -6.03 10.75
N ARG A 707 -16.81 -5.43 10.40
CA ARG A 707 -15.48 -5.85 10.89
C ARG A 707 -15.32 -5.71 12.41
N PRO A 708 -15.73 -4.60 13.06
CA PRO A 708 -15.61 -4.46 14.52
C PRO A 708 -16.33 -5.57 15.29
N PHE A 709 -17.57 -5.90 14.91
CA PHE A 709 -18.33 -6.96 15.58
C PHE A 709 -17.78 -8.34 15.26
N HIS A 710 -17.34 -8.57 14.02
CA HIS A 710 -16.65 -9.81 13.69
C HIS A 710 -15.42 -9.98 14.59
N MET A 711 -14.54 -8.98 14.68
CA MET A 711 -13.37 -9.01 15.57
C MET A 711 -13.76 -9.21 17.04
N LEU A 712 -14.83 -8.56 17.51
CA LEU A 712 -15.29 -8.71 18.89
C LEU A 712 -15.63 -10.17 19.26
N PHE A 713 -16.19 -10.95 18.33
CA PHE A 713 -16.58 -12.34 18.58
C PHE A 713 -15.56 -13.38 18.11
N THR A 714 -14.64 -13.02 17.20
CA THR A 714 -13.61 -13.95 16.71
C THR A 714 -12.26 -13.77 17.39
N GLU A 715 -11.97 -12.61 17.97
CA GLU A 715 -10.68 -12.28 18.59
C GLU A 715 -10.81 -12.20 20.12
N PRO A 716 -10.32 -13.21 20.88
CA PRO A 716 -10.43 -13.22 22.33
C PRO A 716 -9.82 -11.99 23.01
N VAL A 717 -8.72 -11.48 22.46
CA VAL A 717 -8.05 -10.27 22.97
C VAL A 717 -8.98 -9.06 22.88
N VAL A 718 -9.62 -8.85 21.72
CA VAL A 718 -10.57 -7.74 21.52
C VAL A 718 -11.77 -7.91 22.45
N PHE A 719 -12.30 -9.13 22.60
CA PHE A 719 -13.43 -9.40 23.50
C PHE A 719 -13.12 -9.03 24.95
N PHE A 720 -12.06 -9.59 25.54
CA PHE A 720 -11.76 -9.38 26.95
C PHE A 720 -11.31 -7.95 27.27
N PHE A 721 -10.55 -7.30 26.38
CA PHE A 721 -10.20 -5.89 26.55
C PHE A 721 -11.41 -4.97 26.40
N SER A 722 -12.33 -5.30 25.49
CA SER A 722 -13.60 -4.58 25.35
C SER A 722 -14.47 -4.73 26.59
N LEU A 723 -14.58 -5.94 27.14
CA LEU A 723 -15.33 -6.22 28.36
C LEU A 723 -14.73 -5.48 29.56
N TRP A 724 -13.40 -5.51 29.71
CA TRP A 724 -12.69 -4.83 30.79
C TRP A 724 -12.90 -3.32 30.75
N ALA A 725 -12.65 -2.67 29.61
CA ALA A 725 -12.87 -1.25 29.45
C ALA A 725 -14.36 -0.87 29.59
N ALA A 726 -15.27 -1.69 29.06
CA ALA A 726 -16.70 -1.43 29.15
C ALA A 726 -17.19 -1.48 30.59
N PHE A 727 -16.76 -2.46 31.37
CA PHE A 727 -17.11 -2.55 32.79
C PHE A 727 -16.58 -1.34 33.59
N SER A 728 -15.33 -0.95 33.36
CA SER A 728 -14.76 0.25 34.00
C SER A 728 -15.54 1.52 33.68
N TRP A 729 -16.00 1.65 32.44
CA TRP A 729 -16.83 2.79 32.03
C TRP A 729 -18.26 2.73 32.57
N ALA A 730 -18.80 1.52 32.70
CA ALA A 730 -20.09 1.28 33.34
C ALA A 730 -20.07 1.71 34.81
N VAL A 731 -18.99 1.39 35.53
CA VAL A 731 -18.73 1.89 36.88
C VAL A 731 -18.60 3.41 36.91
N LEU A 732 -17.87 4.00 35.96
CA LEU A 732 -17.73 5.45 35.86
C LEU A 732 -19.08 6.16 35.77
N TYR A 733 -20.00 5.66 34.94
CA TYR A 733 -21.31 6.29 34.72
C TYR A 733 -22.29 5.97 35.85
N LEU A 734 -22.14 4.80 36.48
CA LEU A 734 -22.88 4.45 37.68
C LEU A 734 -22.66 5.47 38.81
N GLN A 735 -21.47 6.09 38.89
CA GLN A 735 -21.16 7.14 39.87
C GLN A 735 -22.09 8.35 39.78
N PHE A 736 -22.65 8.65 38.59
CA PHE A 736 -23.64 9.73 38.44
C PHE A 736 -24.88 9.54 39.30
N GLY A 737 -25.25 8.30 39.61
CA GLY A 737 -26.36 7.98 40.50
C GLY A 737 -25.91 7.59 41.91
N SER A 738 -24.84 6.81 42.05
CA SER A 738 -24.44 6.27 43.35
C SER A 738 -23.82 7.31 44.28
N VAL A 739 -23.05 8.27 43.74
CA VAL A 739 -22.45 9.34 44.56
C VAL A 739 -23.54 10.23 45.14
N PRO A 740 -24.50 10.78 44.36
CA PRO A 740 -25.59 11.54 44.96
C PRO A 740 -26.44 10.72 45.94
N LEU A 741 -26.74 9.47 45.61
CA LEU A 741 -27.54 8.61 46.46
C LEU A 741 -26.92 8.44 47.86
N ILE A 742 -25.62 8.14 47.95
CA ILE A 742 -24.94 7.93 49.23
C ILE A 742 -24.80 9.23 50.02
N PHE A 743 -24.33 10.31 49.39
CA PHE A 743 -24.02 11.54 50.12
C PHE A 743 -25.28 12.30 50.56
N GLN A 744 -26.36 12.26 49.77
CA GLN A 744 -27.63 12.85 50.16
C GLN A 744 -28.32 12.02 51.26
N THR A 745 -28.31 10.69 51.14
CA THR A 745 -29.02 9.81 52.09
C THR A 745 -28.27 9.63 53.42
N ASN A 746 -26.96 9.37 53.38
CA ASN A 746 -26.19 9.01 54.58
C ASN A 746 -25.49 10.20 55.24
N HIS A 747 -25.17 11.25 54.47
CA HIS A 747 -24.46 12.43 54.98
C HIS A 747 -25.32 13.71 54.96
N GLY A 748 -26.57 13.63 54.49
CA GLY A 748 -27.49 14.76 54.48
C GLY A 748 -27.06 15.92 53.57
N PHE A 749 -26.20 15.64 52.58
CA PHE A 749 -25.71 16.68 51.67
C PHE A 749 -26.85 17.21 50.80
N ASN A 750 -26.86 18.52 50.56
CA ASN A 750 -27.71 19.11 49.54
C ASN A 750 -27.17 18.79 48.13
N VAL A 751 -27.90 19.21 47.08
CA VAL A 751 -27.53 18.95 45.68
C VAL A 751 -26.12 19.49 45.36
N GLU A 752 -25.82 20.72 45.78
CA GLU A 752 -24.52 21.37 45.54
C GLU A 752 -23.37 20.59 46.19
N GLN A 753 -23.46 20.32 47.50
CA GLN A 753 -22.48 19.58 48.29
C GLN A 753 -22.27 18.17 47.75
N SER A 754 -23.35 17.51 47.32
CA SER A 754 -23.29 16.19 46.71
C SER A 754 -22.53 16.21 45.38
N GLY A 755 -22.74 17.23 44.54
CA GLY A 755 -21.95 17.42 43.31
C GLY A 755 -20.49 17.80 43.58
N ALA A 756 -20.20 18.51 44.68
CA ALA A 756 -18.84 18.88 45.08
C ALA A 756 -17.91 17.67 45.28
N VAL A 757 -18.47 16.50 45.62
CA VAL A 757 -17.74 15.22 45.77
C VAL A 757 -17.01 14.83 44.48
N PHE A 758 -17.54 15.18 43.29
CA PHE A 758 -16.90 14.90 42.01
C PHE A 758 -15.58 15.67 41.80
N THR A 759 -15.25 16.64 42.66
CA THR A 759 -13.89 17.20 42.73
C THR A 759 -12.83 16.12 42.96
N SER A 760 -13.15 15.08 43.73
CA SER A 760 -12.27 13.92 43.94
C SER A 760 -11.91 13.23 42.62
N MET A 761 -12.88 13.10 41.72
CA MET A 761 -12.72 12.52 40.39
C MET A 761 -11.82 13.40 39.52
N CYS A 762 -12.06 14.72 39.50
CA CYS A 762 -11.24 15.69 38.76
C CYS A 762 -9.78 15.68 39.21
N VAL A 763 -9.53 15.73 40.52
CA VAL A 763 -8.17 15.70 41.10
C VAL A 763 -7.48 14.36 40.80
N ALA A 764 -8.18 13.24 40.99
CA ALA A 764 -7.66 11.91 40.68
C ALA A 764 -7.24 11.77 39.22
N VAL A 765 -8.03 12.28 38.27
CA VAL A 765 -7.71 12.26 36.84
C VAL A 765 -6.45 13.07 36.54
N ILE A 766 -6.29 14.25 37.13
CA ILE A 766 -5.08 15.07 36.97
C ILE A 766 -3.85 14.29 37.47
N ILE A 767 -3.93 13.72 38.67
CA ILE A 767 -2.84 12.92 39.26
C ILE A 767 -2.50 11.71 38.38
N ALA A 768 -3.51 10.93 37.98
CA ALA A 768 -3.32 9.73 37.17
C ALA A 768 -2.77 10.06 35.77
N THR A 769 -3.17 11.19 35.18
CA THR A 769 -2.63 11.67 33.89
C THR A 769 -1.15 12.02 34.03
N LEU A 770 -0.77 12.75 35.09
CA LEU A 770 0.64 13.07 35.36
C LEU A 770 1.47 11.80 35.57
N ILE A 771 0.99 10.86 36.38
CA ILE A 771 1.65 9.56 36.59
C ILE A 771 1.84 8.85 35.24
N SER A 772 0.80 8.80 34.40
CA SER A 772 0.83 8.12 33.09
C SER A 772 1.85 8.73 32.12
N ILE A 773 2.09 10.04 32.20
CA ILE A 773 3.07 10.75 31.36
C ILE A 773 4.50 10.43 31.80
N TYR A 774 4.77 10.40 33.11
CA TYR A 774 6.13 10.28 33.64
C TYR A 774 6.59 8.84 33.91
N GLN A 775 5.66 7.90 34.14
CA GLN A 775 5.98 6.52 34.56
C GLN A 775 6.95 5.80 33.62
N GLU A 776 6.80 5.94 32.30
CA GLU A 776 7.63 5.24 31.33
C GLU A 776 9.08 5.73 31.38
N ARG A 777 9.28 7.05 31.53
CA ARG A 777 10.61 7.67 31.65
C ARG A 777 11.34 7.30 32.93
N VAL A 778 10.60 7.09 34.02
CA VAL A 778 11.19 6.75 35.32
C VAL A 778 11.68 5.30 35.29
N VAL A 779 10.83 4.36 34.85
CA VAL A 779 11.19 2.93 34.85
C VAL A 779 12.20 2.57 33.78
N SER A 780 12.20 3.24 32.62
CA SER A 780 13.21 3.01 31.60
C SER A 780 14.65 3.30 32.07
N ARG A 781 14.82 4.03 33.19
CA ARG A 781 16.12 4.24 33.84
C ARG A 781 16.59 3.04 34.66
N PHE A 782 15.68 2.17 35.09
CA PHE A 782 15.96 1.07 36.02
C PHE A 782 15.79 -0.32 35.38
N VAL A 783 14.97 -0.46 34.34
CA VAL A 783 14.66 -1.75 33.69
C VAL A 783 14.63 -1.63 32.17
N LYS A 784 15.39 -2.47 31.47
CA LYS A 784 15.28 -2.66 30.01
C LYS A 784 14.12 -3.63 29.72
N LEU A 785 12.96 -3.09 29.38
CA LEU A 785 11.81 -3.89 28.97
C LEU A 785 11.96 -4.34 27.49
N PRO A 786 11.53 -5.56 27.13
CA PRO A 786 11.56 -6.04 25.76
C PRO A 786 10.69 -5.17 24.84
N ASN A 787 11.05 -5.08 23.56
CA ASN A 787 10.40 -4.21 22.59
C ASN A 787 9.13 -4.88 22.00
N THR A 788 8.19 -5.23 22.89
CA THR A 788 6.91 -5.87 22.51
C THR A 788 5.72 -5.00 22.94
N PRO A 789 4.54 -5.13 22.29
CA PRO A 789 3.33 -4.39 22.67
C PRO A 789 2.92 -4.57 24.15
N GLU A 790 3.25 -5.72 24.75
CA GLU A 790 3.00 -6.01 26.18
C GLU A 790 3.73 -5.07 27.13
N LYS A 791 4.80 -4.39 26.68
CA LYS A 791 5.50 -3.36 27.46
C LYS A 791 4.53 -2.30 28.00
N ARG A 792 3.49 -1.96 27.23
CA ARG A 792 2.47 -0.97 27.61
C ARG A 792 1.56 -1.44 28.75
N LEU A 793 1.42 -2.76 28.97
CA LEU A 793 0.48 -3.33 29.94
C LEU A 793 1.03 -3.42 31.36
N TYR A 794 2.36 -3.48 31.56
CA TYR A 794 2.93 -3.71 32.90
C TYR A 794 2.48 -2.67 33.94
N PHE A 795 2.41 -1.39 33.57
CA PHE A 795 1.92 -0.34 34.45
C PHE A 795 0.42 -0.45 34.71
N ALA A 796 -0.34 -0.77 33.66
CA ALA A 796 -1.78 -0.93 33.74
C ALA A 796 -2.16 -2.09 34.65
N CYS A 797 -1.41 -3.20 34.62
CA CYS A 797 -1.60 -4.37 35.48
C CYS A 797 -1.61 -4.01 36.98
N VAL A 798 -0.77 -3.07 37.39
CA VAL A 798 -0.68 -2.61 38.79
C VAL A 798 -1.72 -1.53 39.08
N GLN A 799 -1.81 -0.51 38.23
CA GLN A 799 -2.68 0.64 38.47
C GLN A 799 -4.18 0.31 38.35
N ALA A 800 -4.55 -0.66 37.51
CA ALA A 800 -5.95 -1.08 37.37
C ALA A 800 -6.54 -1.67 38.65
N VAL A 801 -5.70 -2.10 39.62
CA VAL A 801 -6.14 -2.57 40.95
C VAL A 801 -6.79 -1.44 41.77
N LEU A 802 -6.46 -0.18 41.47
CA LEU A 802 -7.08 0.97 42.14
C LEU A 802 -8.59 1.05 41.89
N MET A 803 -9.07 0.56 40.73
CA MET A 803 -10.51 0.54 40.44
C MET A 803 -11.29 -0.35 41.44
N PRO A 804 -11.04 -1.67 41.54
CA PRO A 804 -11.74 -2.51 42.50
C PRO A 804 -11.44 -2.11 43.96
N ALA A 805 -10.21 -1.70 44.28
CA ALA A 805 -9.87 -1.23 45.63
C ALA A 805 -10.71 0.00 46.03
N GLY A 806 -10.84 0.98 45.13
CA GLY A 806 -11.70 2.14 45.33
C GLY A 806 -13.18 1.78 45.48
N LEU A 807 -13.67 0.77 44.75
CA LEU A 807 -15.06 0.30 44.90
C LEU A 807 -15.32 -0.36 46.26
N PHE A 808 -14.44 -1.27 46.72
CA PHE A 808 -14.56 -1.83 48.06
C PHE A 808 -14.50 -0.73 49.13
N TRP A 809 -13.54 0.18 49.00
CA TRP A 809 -13.39 1.31 49.92
C TRP A 809 -14.65 2.18 49.94
N PHE A 810 -15.23 2.51 48.79
CA PHE A 810 -16.44 3.34 48.68
C PHE A 810 -17.63 2.72 49.41
N GLY A 811 -17.88 1.42 49.20
CA GLY A 811 -18.96 0.70 49.87
C GLY A 811 -18.82 0.69 51.38
N TRP A 812 -17.65 0.31 51.87
CA TRP A 812 -17.38 0.13 53.31
C TRP A 812 -17.13 1.44 54.07
N SER A 813 -16.96 2.56 53.37
CA SER A 813 -16.86 3.90 53.97
C SER A 813 -18.14 4.72 53.82
N SER A 814 -19.20 4.17 53.25
CA SER A 814 -20.46 4.88 53.01
C SER A 814 -21.34 5.11 54.25
N TYR A 815 -20.96 4.57 55.42
CA TYR A 815 -21.78 4.68 56.64
C TYR A 815 -21.90 6.13 57.14
N PRO A 816 -23.04 6.54 57.73
CA PRO A 816 -23.21 7.88 58.31
C PRO A 816 -22.19 8.23 59.39
N SER A 817 -21.64 7.22 60.10
CA SER A 817 -20.62 7.39 61.15
C SER A 817 -19.21 7.65 60.62
N VAL A 818 -18.95 7.36 59.34
CA VAL A 818 -17.65 7.57 58.71
C VAL A 818 -17.63 8.96 58.09
N HIS A 819 -16.52 9.70 58.25
CA HIS A 819 -16.41 11.03 57.68
C HIS A 819 -16.51 11.00 56.14
N TRP A 820 -17.35 11.85 55.57
CA TRP A 820 -17.69 11.92 54.13
C TRP A 820 -16.47 11.99 53.18
N ILE A 821 -15.32 12.45 53.68
CA ILE A 821 -14.07 12.51 52.90
C ILE A 821 -13.57 11.12 52.51
N ALA A 822 -13.80 10.09 53.32
CA ALA A 822 -13.34 8.73 53.04
C ALA A 822 -14.00 8.14 51.78
N PRO A 823 -15.34 8.10 51.65
CA PRO A 823 -15.96 7.67 50.41
C PRO A 823 -15.66 8.60 49.23
N ALA A 824 -15.39 9.89 49.46
CA ALA A 824 -14.96 10.79 48.39
C ALA A 824 -13.57 10.42 47.83
N LEU A 825 -12.60 10.14 48.70
CA LEU A 825 -11.27 9.66 48.28
C LEU A 825 -11.34 8.28 47.59
N ALA A 826 -12.28 7.43 48.00
CA ALA A 826 -12.53 6.15 47.34
C ALA A 826 -12.99 6.31 45.89
N VAL A 827 -13.86 7.28 45.60
CA VAL A 827 -14.26 7.66 44.23
C VAL A 827 -13.03 8.09 43.41
N GLY A 828 -12.16 8.92 43.99
CA GLY A 828 -10.90 9.31 43.37
C GLY A 828 -10.01 8.11 43.04
N CYS A 829 -9.79 7.21 44.01
CA CYS A 829 -9.01 5.99 43.82
C CYS A 829 -9.56 5.12 42.68
N ALA A 830 -10.89 4.89 42.66
CA ALA A 830 -11.52 4.11 41.61
C ALA A 830 -11.31 4.75 40.22
N THR A 831 -11.42 6.08 40.15
CA THR A 831 -11.23 6.87 38.93
C THR A 831 -9.81 6.76 38.37
N MET A 832 -8.77 6.76 39.23
CA MET A 832 -7.39 6.55 38.80
C MET A 832 -7.22 5.19 38.10
N GLY A 833 -7.82 4.14 38.67
CA GLY A 833 -7.82 2.81 38.05
C GLY A 833 -8.54 2.81 36.70
N ILE A 834 -9.73 3.42 36.60
CA ILE A 834 -10.50 3.52 35.36
C ILE A 834 -9.71 4.23 34.26
N LEU A 835 -9.00 5.32 34.59
CA LEU A 835 -8.14 6.03 33.63
C LEU A 835 -7.05 5.12 33.08
N SER A 836 -6.36 4.39 33.97
CA SER A 836 -5.28 3.49 33.60
C SER A 836 -5.77 2.36 32.68
N ILE A 837 -6.91 1.74 33.02
CA ILE A 837 -7.55 0.71 32.20
C ILE A 837 -7.88 1.26 30.81
N TYR A 838 -8.50 2.44 30.74
CA TYR A 838 -8.89 3.05 29.48
C TYR A 838 -7.70 3.35 28.57
N LEU A 839 -6.66 3.98 29.11
CA LEU A 839 -5.44 4.30 28.36
C LEU A 839 -4.72 3.03 27.88
N ALA A 840 -4.65 2.00 28.72
CA ALA A 840 -3.99 0.74 28.39
C ALA A 840 -4.68 0.00 27.24
N VAL A 841 -6.01 -0.11 27.30
CA VAL A 841 -6.80 -0.78 26.25
C VAL A 841 -6.66 -0.06 24.91
N PHE A 842 -6.71 1.28 24.92
CA PHE A 842 -6.58 2.07 23.71
C PHE A 842 -5.21 1.89 23.06
N ASN A 843 -4.13 2.03 23.82
CA ASN A 843 -2.76 1.88 23.32
C ASN A 843 -2.47 0.45 22.84
N TYR A 844 -2.88 -0.55 23.61
CA TYR A 844 -2.59 -1.95 23.28
C TYR A 844 -3.31 -2.42 22.01
N LEU A 845 -4.60 -2.07 21.84
CA LEU A 845 -5.34 -2.41 20.62
C LEU A 845 -4.79 -1.68 19.39
N ALA A 846 -4.33 -0.43 19.56
CA ALA A 846 -3.69 0.33 18.49
C ALA A 846 -2.38 -0.33 18.01
N ASP A 847 -1.53 -0.75 18.95
CA ASP A 847 -0.23 -1.34 18.65
C ASP A 847 -0.32 -2.79 18.15
N THR A 848 -1.30 -3.58 18.62
CA THR A 848 -1.40 -5.01 18.29
C THR A 848 -2.01 -5.28 16.92
N TYR A 849 -3.00 -4.48 16.50
CA TYR A 849 -3.79 -4.77 15.30
C TYR A 849 -3.41 -3.91 14.08
N HIS A 850 -2.47 -2.95 14.21
CA HIS A 850 -1.94 -2.10 13.13
C HIS A 850 -3.01 -1.64 12.11
N ARG A 851 -3.03 -2.25 10.91
CA ARG A 851 -4.01 -2.01 9.83
C ARG A 851 -5.48 -2.11 10.28
N PHE A 852 -5.78 -2.96 11.26
CA PHE A 852 -7.12 -3.20 11.81
C PHE A 852 -7.37 -2.51 13.16
N ALA A 853 -6.43 -1.69 13.65
CA ALA A 853 -6.52 -0.97 14.92
C ALA A 853 -7.84 -0.17 15.06
N SER A 854 -8.21 0.58 14.02
CA SER A 854 -9.44 1.38 14.00
C SER A 854 -10.69 0.54 14.23
N SER A 855 -10.73 -0.70 13.69
CA SER A 855 -11.87 -1.60 13.84
C SER A 855 -11.94 -2.22 15.24
N ALA A 856 -10.80 -2.60 15.82
CA ALA A 856 -10.74 -3.09 17.20
C ALA A 856 -11.16 -2.01 18.21
N ILE A 857 -10.66 -0.78 18.04
CA ILE A 857 -11.03 0.36 18.90
C ILE A 857 -12.51 0.72 18.73
N ALA A 858 -13.06 0.64 17.51
CA ALA A 858 -14.49 0.87 17.29
C ALA A 858 -15.37 -0.14 18.03
N ALA A 859 -15.01 -1.43 18.01
CA ALA A 859 -15.73 -2.48 18.75
C ALA A 859 -15.73 -2.20 20.25
N GLN A 860 -14.54 -1.94 20.79
CA GLN A 860 -14.35 -1.60 22.20
C GLN A 860 -15.15 -0.36 22.62
N SER A 861 -15.08 0.71 21.82
CA SER A 861 -15.81 1.96 22.07
C SER A 861 -17.33 1.74 22.08
N CYS A 862 -17.85 0.97 21.12
CA CYS A 862 -19.28 0.64 21.07
C CYS A 862 -19.73 -0.07 22.35
N CYS A 863 -19.06 -1.16 22.73
CA CYS A 863 -19.36 -1.90 23.96
C CYS A 863 -19.28 -1.02 25.21
N ARG A 864 -18.24 -0.18 25.28
CA ARG A 864 -18.01 0.72 26.41
C ARG A 864 -19.12 1.73 26.61
N ASN A 865 -19.53 2.41 25.55
CA ASN A 865 -20.56 3.43 25.64
C ASN A 865 -21.94 2.81 25.90
N LEU A 866 -22.27 1.67 25.26
CA LEU A 866 -23.53 0.96 25.53
C LEU A 866 -23.62 0.50 26.99
N LEU A 867 -22.59 -0.14 27.53
CA LEU A 867 -22.61 -0.60 28.92
C LEU A 867 -22.63 0.58 29.92
N GLY A 868 -21.91 1.66 29.60
CA GLY A 868 -21.98 2.94 30.31
C GLY A 868 -23.39 3.53 30.37
N GLY A 869 -24.16 3.42 29.29
CA GLY A 869 -25.55 3.86 29.22
C GLY A 869 -26.54 2.97 29.98
N VAL A 870 -26.23 1.68 30.18
CA VAL A 870 -27.14 0.72 30.83
C VAL A 870 -27.06 0.79 32.36
N PHE A 871 -25.85 0.92 32.93
CA PHE A 871 -25.66 0.84 34.38
C PHE A 871 -26.45 1.89 35.19
N PRO A 872 -26.57 3.16 34.76
CA PRO A 872 -27.41 4.14 35.43
C PRO A 872 -28.88 3.71 35.61
N LEU A 873 -29.41 2.85 34.73
CA LEU A 873 -30.78 2.35 34.82
C LEU A 873 -30.99 1.43 36.03
N VAL A 874 -29.93 0.72 36.46
CA VAL A 874 -29.99 -0.24 37.56
C VAL A 874 -29.37 0.27 38.85
N THR A 875 -28.65 1.40 38.82
CA THR A 875 -27.92 1.95 39.99
C THR A 875 -28.79 2.07 41.24
N HIS A 876 -29.95 2.72 41.13
CA HIS A 876 -30.79 2.94 42.31
C HIS A 876 -31.25 1.60 42.91
N ALA A 877 -31.83 0.72 42.08
CA ALA A 877 -32.30 -0.60 42.52
C ALA A 877 -31.17 -1.46 43.10
N LEU A 878 -29.97 -1.43 42.50
CA LEU A 878 -28.80 -2.16 42.98
C LEU A 878 -28.41 -1.73 44.39
N PHE A 879 -28.29 -0.43 44.63
CA PHE A 879 -27.82 0.11 45.90
C PHE A 879 -28.89 0.10 47.00
N THR A 880 -30.18 0.26 46.66
CA THR A 880 -31.25 0.18 47.65
C THR A 880 -31.60 -1.26 48.05
N ASN A 881 -31.51 -2.22 47.13
CA ASN A 881 -31.92 -3.60 47.41
C ASN A 881 -30.81 -4.43 48.07
N LEU A 882 -29.55 -4.25 47.65
CA LEU A 882 -28.40 -4.95 48.25
C LEU A 882 -27.82 -4.21 49.46
N GLY A 883 -28.01 -2.88 49.52
CA GLY A 883 -27.29 -2.00 50.45
C GLY A 883 -25.93 -1.55 49.91
N TYR A 884 -25.47 -0.40 50.39
CA TYR A 884 -24.27 0.28 49.85
C TYR A 884 -22.98 -0.56 49.88
N PRO A 885 -22.63 -1.26 50.97
CA PRO A 885 -21.42 -2.08 51.02
C PRO A 885 -21.48 -3.30 50.10
N ALA A 886 -22.62 -4.01 50.05
CA ALA A 886 -22.77 -5.22 49.25
C ALA A 886 -22.81 -4.91 47.75
N ALA A 887 -23.55 -3.88 47.34
CA ALA A 887 -23.58 -3.41 45.94
C ALA A 887 -22.17 -3.03 45.45
N SER A 888 -21.43 -2.27 46.25
CA SER A 888 -20.06 -1.86 45.90
C SER A 888 -19.08 -3.03 45.90
N SER A 889 -19.25 -4.00 46.81
CA SER A 889 -18.41 -5.20 46.86
C SER A 889 -18.64 -6.13 45.68
N LEU A 890 -19.89 -6.26 45.19
CA LEU A 890 -20.20 -6.98 43.96
C LEU A 890 -19.48 -6.38 42.76
N LEU A 891 -19.55 -5.05 42.61
CA LEU A 891 -18.87 -4.33 41.53
C LEU A 891 -17.33 -4.44 41.67
N GLY A 892 -16.80 -4.32 42.90
CA GLY A 892 -15.38 -4.49 43.19
C GLY A 892 -14.89 -5.89 42.87
N GLY A 893 -15.66 -6.93 43.18
CA GLY A 893 -15.34 -8.32 42.87
C GLY A 893 -15.27 -8.60 41.37
N ILE A 894 -16.26 -8.14 40.60
CA ILE A 894 -16.25 -8.24 39.13
C ILE A 894 -15.05 -7.47 38.56
N GLY A 895 -14.81 -6.26 39.06
CA GLY A 895 -13.67 -5.44 38.65
C GLY A 895 -12.33 -6.14 38.92
N ALA A 896 -12.18 -6.77 40.08
CA ALA A 896 -10.96 -7.51 40.44
C ALA A 896 -10.72 -8.72 39.52
N ALA A 897 -11.79 -9.46 39.19
CA ALA A 897 -11.70 -10.58 38.24
C ALA A 897 -11.27 -10.11 36.84
N LEU A 898 -11.83 -9.00 36.35
CA LEU A 898 -11.46 -8.44 35.05
C LEU A 898 -10.04 -7.85 35.04
N THR A 899 -9.55 -7.33 36.16
CA THR A 899 -8.16 -6.86 36.29
C THR A 899 -7.12 -7.99 36.15
N LEU A 900 -7.52 -9.27 36.22
CA LEU A 900 -6.63 -10.39 35.90
C LEU A 900 -6.37 -10.57 34.40
N VAL A 901 -7.26 -10.06 33.52
CA VAL A 901 -7.14 -10.16 32.06
C VAL A 901 -5.79 -9.65 31.53
N PRO A 902 -5.33 -8.42 31.85
CA PRO A 902 -4.05 -7.93 31.34
C PRO A 902 -2.87 -8.74 31.89
N TRP A 903 -2.94 -9.30 33.10
CA TRP A 903 -1.89 -10.17 33.65
C TRP A 903 -1.73 -11.47 32.84
N VAL A 904 -2.86 -12.10 32.47
CA VAL A 904 -2.83 -13.30 31.62
C VAL A 904 -2.17 -12.99 30.27
N LEU A 905 -2.46 -11.83 29.68
CA LEU A 905 -1.82 -11.42 28.43
C LEU A 905 -0.36 -11.00 28.60
N SER A 906 0.04 -10.39 29.71
CA SER A 906 1.45 -10.09 29.99
C SER A 906 2.30 -11.36 30.13
N PHE A 907 1.73 -12.46 30.65
CA PHE A 907 2.46 -13.73 30.79
C PHE A 907 2.35 -14.65 29.57
N TYR A 908 1.22 -14.65 28.86
CA TYR A 908 0.94 -15.60 27.77
C TYR A 908 0.71 -14.92 26.40
N GLY A 909 0.98 -13.63 26.26
CA GLY A 909 0.63 -12.79 25.10
C GLY A 909 1.09 -13.34 23.76
N ALA A 910 2.35 -13.78 23.65
CA ALA A 910 2.87 -14.38 22.42
C ALA A 910 2.11 -15.65 22.01
N LYS A 911 1.77 -16.53 22.96
CA LYS A 911 1.01 -17.77 22.70
C LYS A 911 -0.44 -17.47 22.32
N ILE A 912 -1.03 -16.42 22.89
CA ILE A 912 -2.41 -16.02 22.59
C ILE A 912 -2.49 -15.35 21.21
N ARG A 913 -1.53 -14.48 20.86
CA ARG A 913 -1.46 -13.87 19.52
C ARG A 913 -1.19 -14.89 18.42
N ALA A 914 -0.33 -15.88 18.65
CA ALA A 914 -0.07 -16.95 17.69
C ALA A 914 -1.32 -17.79 17.35
N LYS A 915 -2.36 -17.76 18.20
CA LYS A 915 -3.64 -18.43 17.96
C LYS A 915 -4.71 -17.53 17.33
N SER A 916 -4.45 -16.23 17.22
CA SER A 916 -5.34 -15.28 16.56
C SER A 916 -5.03 -15.28 15.07
N LYS A 917 -6.03 -15.60 14.23
CA LYS A 917 -5.86 -15.66 12.77
C LYS A 917 -5.38 -14.31 12.22
N LEU A 918 -6.04 -13.22 12.62
CA LEU A 918 -5.74 -11.87 12.11
C LEU A 918 -4.46 -11.26 12.72
N ALA A 919 -4.13 -11.54 13.99
CA ALA A 919 -2.87 -11.08 14.57
C ALA A 919 -1.67 -11.90 14.06
N SER A 920 -1.87 -13.17 13.70
CA SER A 920 -0.84 -14.02 13.10
C SER A 920 -0.50 -13.63 11.66
N GLU A 921 -1.49 -13.21 10.87
CA GLU A 921 -1.28 -12.66 9.50
C GLU A 921 -0.45 -11.37 9.47
N LEU A 922 -0.39 -10.64 10.59
CA LEU A 922 0.37 -9.38 10.72
C LEU A 922 1.74 -9.59 11.39
N ALA A 923 2.03 -10.79 11.90
CA ALA A 923 3.30 -11.13 12.54
C ALA A 923 4.32 -11.74 11.54
N HIS A 924 3.89 -11.94 10.30
CA HIS A 924 4.67 -12.34 9.13
C HIS A 924 4.67 -11.18 8.12
#